data_AF-A0A9X0X8Y3-F1
#
_entry.id   AF-A0A9X0X8Y3-F1
#
_cell.length_a   1.000
_cell.length_b   1.000
_cell.length_c   1.000
_cell.angle_alpha   90.00
_cell.angle_beta   90.00
_cell.angle_gamma   90.00
#
_symmetry.space_group_name_H-M   'P 1'
#
loop_
_entity.id
_entity.type
_entity.pdbx_description
1 polymer ?
#
loop_
_entity_poly.entity_id
_entity_poly.type
_entity_poly.pdbx_seq_one_letter_code
_entity_poly.pdbx_strand_id
1 'polypeptide(L)'
;MNTIYSAVSDSRPQWFEYASAADQLHYGELEQQLIDSRNDLEKQLGRFTSLQVYAQSLMSQALLMEFGATLNPDNITTHCRYVFQQNGRTYIQEDKRSLTDLLLHGLHENGQRGQITFKSDGFLPSSLNQQWLEEVLTTDVRAAFGAEIRSVYLRAGVLAAMNNVTRDRLLLSAFAAKLQGHLNDDNLQLIRRAVAGDTSLSLAPLQLREDTRPLCDVVVVGPLDGYSDDWFLYAPGAPGGQDWHRFATFRVLDLSLSAWTATEQGRDYLVWQTHALEREEIGGYLKTIPPRPNNWRGARLAPSFYQGEEVLKSIVFNHRAWLVAQEESLTPYGYRIASDEQRQRFTRLNCELKALKTLEVRQGGFISYERFCFDLIKQRVEQVLLQRGESLAVNPDRIYVQISQEQQMTLTELIVREVHFEASGIGQPLYPRFTWATDHPDIRTLDIRDISSWSKTLRPGEKYIDMLRSVYLNRSNPEGLLKRGICIGAMRRQMTVSLMQAAFTGRIPPQHVIELEKVIVAFGSMQPTSPVGEAPGDVRHSALFKLFLRDRLVVGVFVFRLLVAGKVEEYLYTPNAPDGCELRPFKDFVPAVKTRGIGDYLYDRVFAKYQPQVGTYLTDLEQLANFTEAPALVRNSRVTDLNDCYNDVVYKIISDVDEATQSLGEIIGGLVYDAVVTAVSVISIVFAPVGIALSAALLTQNLVQGVAAYSEGDRAKAMGHFKEALIELASLGKAGIGGAGASQVQKNLIDLLGDAREVEKLYSAATGQPGLEERALEAIKEILADPGSSVSKTTLV
;
A
#
# COMPACT_ATOMS: atom_id res chain seq x y z
N MET A 1 -14.04 30.35 -31.90
CA MET A 1 -13.87 29.71 -33.22
C MET A 1 -12.39 29.59 -33.51
N ASN A 2 -11.79 28.48 -33.08
CA ASN A 2 -10.66 27.79 -33.68
C ASN A 2 -10.50 26.48 -32.89
N THR A 3 -10.37 25.42 -33.66
CA THR A 3 -10.53 24.02 -33.33
C THR A 3 -9.45 23.56 -32.35
N ILE A 4 -9.85 23.11 -31.17
CA ILE A 4 -8.99 22.31 -30.28
C ILE A 4 -9.71 20.98 -30.11
N TYR A 5 -9.38 20.04 -30.99
CA TYR A 5 -9.51 18.63 -30.70
C TYR A 5 -8.56 18.36 -29.53
N SER A 6 -9.08 18.38 -28.30
CA SER A 6 -8.38 17.80 -27.16
C SER A 6 -8.39 16.29 -27.35
N ALA A 7 -7.23 15.75 -27.70
CA ALA A 7 -7.00 14.33 -27.97
C ALA A 7 -7.52 13.46 -26.81
N VAL A 8 -8.69 12.87 -27.02
CA VAL A 8 -9.13 11.66 -26.35
C VAL A 8 -8.28 10.54 -26.95
N SER A 9 -7.32 10.01 -26.17
CA SER A 9 -6.72 8.67 -26.32
C SER A 9 -6.65 8.10 -27.75
N ASP A 10 -5.46 8.12 -28.35
CA ASP A 10 -5.10 7.43 -29.62
C ASP A 10 -5.15 5.87 -29.55
N SER A 11 -5.99 5.29 -28.69
CA SER A 11 -6.33 3.88 -28.75
C SER A 11 -7.81 3.67 -28.44
N ARG A 12 -8.64 3.55 -29.49
CA ARG A 12 -10.00 3.03 -29.34
C ARG A 12 -9.94 1.55 -28.97
N PRO A 13 -10.87 1.02 -28.16
CA PRO A 13 -10.89 -0.41 -27.84
C PRO A 13 -11.03 -1.25 -29.11
N GLN A 14 -10.33 -2.39 -29.20
CA GLN A 14 -10.37 -3.26 -30.40
C GLN A 14 -11.79 -3.67 -30.80
N TRP A 15 -12.68 -3.93 -29.83
CA TRP A 15 -14.07 -4.30 -30.12
C TRP A 15 -14.84 -3.20 -30.86
N PHE A 16 -14.42 -1.93 -30.74
CA PHE A 16 -15.08 -0.79 -31.36
C PHE A 16 -14.86 -0.75 -32.89
N GLU A 17 -13.71 -1.26 -33.36
CA GLU A 17 -13.38 -1.31 -34.79
C GLU A 17 -14.31 -2.24 -35.58
N TYR A 18 -14.88 -3.25 -34.90
CA TYR A 18 -15.79 -4.22 -35.50
C TYR A 18 -17.27 -3.80 -35.43
N ALA A 19 -17.59 -2.69 -34.78
CA ALA A 19 -18.96 -2.18 -34.69
C ALA A 19 -19.44 -1.52 -36.00
N SER A 20 -20.76 -1.53 -36.25
CA SER A 20 -21.31 -0.85 -37.43
C SER A 20 -21.09 0.66 -37.37
N ALA A 21 -21.04 1.34 -38.52
CA ALA A 21 -20.88 2.80 -38.55
C ALA A 21 -21.98 3.54 -37.77
N ALA A 22 -23.21 3.01 -37.78
CA ALA A 22 -24.32 3.56 -37.00
C ALA A 22 -24.12 3.36 -35.49
N ASP A 23 -23.66 2.18 -35.07
CA ASP A 23 -23.34 1.91 -33.66
C ASP A 23 -22.16 2.76 -33.18
N GLN A 24 -21.13 2.96 -34.01
CA GLN A 24 -20.00 3.83 -33.69
C GLN A 24 -20.43 5.29 -33.50
N LEU A 25 -21.35 5.77 -34.35
CA LEU A 25 -21.91 7.12 -34.21
C LEU A 25 -22.72 7.26 -32.92
N HIS A 26 -23.64 6.32 -32.66
CA HIS A 26 -24.48 6.33 -31.46
C HIS A 26 -23.65 6.23 -30.17
N TYR A 27 -22.58 5.41 -30.18
CA TYR A 27 -21.63 5.35 -29.08
C TYR A 27 -20.96 6.71 -28.85
N GLY A 28 -20.48 7.36 -29.91
CA GLY A 28 -19.87 8.69 -29.83
C GLY A 28 -20.82 9.76 -29.29
N GLU A 29 -22.11 9.70 -29.64
CA GLU A 29 -23.13 10.60 -29.08
C GLU A 29 -23.33 10.38 -27.57
N LEU A 30 -23.42 9.12 -27.12
CA LEU A 30 -23.52 8.79 -25.69
C LEU A 30 -22.25 9.19 -24.92
N GLU A 31 -21.08 9.03 -25.53
CA GLU A 31 -19.81 9.45 -24.96
C GLU A 31 -19.75 10.97 -24.79
N GLN A 32 -20.17 11.73 -25.81
CA GLN A 32 -20.26 13.18 -25.73
C GLN A 32 -21.24 13.64 -24.65
N GLN A 33 -22.41 13.00 -24.54
CA GLN A 33 -23.39 13.30 -23.49
C GLN A 33 -22.80 13.10 -22.09
N LEU A 34 -22.08 11.99 -21.87
CA LEU A 34 -21.41 11.74 -20.60
C LEU A 34 -20.32 12.78 -20.31
N ILE A 35 -19.56 13.21 -21.31
CA ILE A 35 -18.57 14.29 -21.19
C ILE A 35 -19.24 15.60 -20.78
N ASP A 36 -20.34 15.97 -21.44
CA ASP A 36 -21.08 17.20 -21.15
C ASP A 36 -21.65 17.20 -19.72
N SER A 37 -22.24 16.08 -19.29
CA SER A 37 -22.74 15.91 -17.92
C SER A 37 -21.62 15.95 -16.87
N ARG A 38 -20.43 15.40 -17.16
CA ARG A 38 -19.25 15.52 -16.29
C ARG A 38 -18.76 16.96 -16.20
N ASN A 39 -18.70 17.67 -17.31
CA ASN A 39 -18.31 19.08 -17.35
C ASN A 39 -19.27 19.97 -16.54
N ASP A 40 -20.59 19.71 -16.61
CA ASP A 40 -21.56 20.39 -15.76
C ASP A 40 -21.33 20.08 -14.28
N LEU A 41 -21.12 18.81 -13.91
CA LEU A 41 -20.80 18.44 -12.53
C LEU A 41 -19.56 19.17 -12.00
N GLU A 42 -18.48 19.21 -12.78
CA GLU A 42 -17.25 19.93 -12.42
C GLU A 42 -17.50 21.43 -12.26
N LYS A 43 -18.33 22.03 -13.12
CA LYS A 43 -18.73 23.44 -13.00
C LYS A 43 -19.55 23.70 -11.73
N GLN A 44 -20.47 22.80 -11.36
CA GLN A 44 -21.27 22.92 -10.14
C GLN A 44 -20.41 22.77 -8.87
N LEU A 45 -19.39 21.91 -8.90
CA LEU A 45 -18.43 21.72 -7.81
C LEU A 45 -17.43 22.89 -7.71
N GLY A 46 -17.05 23.49 -8.84
CA GLY A 46 -16.09 24.58 -8.91
C GLY A 46 -14.74 24.15 -8.34
N ARG A 47 -14.23 24.90 -7.35
CA ARG A 47 -12.96 24.55 -6.67
C ARG A 47 -13.03 23.30 -5.81
N PHE A 48 -14.20 22.70 -5.59
CA PHE A 48 -14.39 21.53 -4.73
C PHE A 48 -14.42 20.19 -5.50
N THR A 49 -14.01 20.21 -6.77
CA THR A 49 -13.92 19.00 -7.60
C THR A 49 -12.94 17.98 -7.02
N SER A 50 -11.83 18.43 -6.43
CA SER A 50 -10.91 17.61 -5.66
C SER A 50 -10.11 18.47 -4.67
N LEU A 51 -9.42 17.83 -3.74
CA LEU A 51 -8.55 18.52 -2.79
C LEU A 51 -7.44 19.32 -3.49
N GLN A 52 -6.82 18.79 -4.55
CA GLN A 52 -5.78 19.49 -5.31
C GLN A 52 -6.33 20.71 -6.04
N VAL A 53 -7.50 20.62 -6.69
CA VAL A 53 -8.13 21.78 -7.34
C VAL A 53 -8.44 22.87 -6.32
N TYR A 54 -8.86 22.48 -5.12
CA TYR A 54 -9.09 23.41 -4.02
C TYR A 54 -7.78 24.11 -3.60
N ALA A 55 -6.70 23.34 -3.39
CA ALA A 55 -5.37 23.87 -3.04
C ALA A 55 -4.81 24.81 -4.12
N GLN A 56 -4.88 24.38 -5.38
CA GLN A 56 -4.44 25.13 -6.54
C GLN A 56 -5.21 26.44 -6.66
N SER A 57 -6.54 26.42 -6.48
CA SER A 57 -7.40 27.60 -6.51
C SER A 57 -7.04 28.59 -5.40
N LEU A 58 -6.83 28.12 -4.17
CA LEU A 58 -6.43 28.96 -3.04
C LEU A 58 -5.07 29.62 -3.30
N MET A 59 -4.08 28.85 -3.74
CA MET A 59 -2.75 29.38 -3.96
C MET A 59 -2.69 30.31 -5.18
N SER A 60 -3.39 29.99 -6.27
CA SER A 60 -3.51 30.88 -7.43
C SER A 60 -4.12 32.23 -7.03
N GLN A 61 -5.12 32.22 -6.14
CA GLN A 61 -5.73 33.44 -5.62
C GLN A 61 -4.76 34.24 -4.75
N ALA A 62 -4.01 33.58 -3.85
CA ALA A 62 -3.01 34.23 -3.02
C ALA A 62 -1.88 34.85 -3.84
N LEU A 63 -1.37 34.13 -4.85
CA LEU A 63 -0.34 34.62 -5.78
C LEU A 63 -0.83 35.84 -6.56
N LEU A 64 -2.09 35.83 -7.02
CA LEU A 64 -2.69 36.96 -7.73
C LEU A 64 -2.86 38.18 -6.83
N MET A 65 -3.32 37.99 -5.58
CA MET A 65 -3.52 39.07 -4.62
C MET A 65 -2.20 39.74 -4.22
N GLU A 66 -1.15 38.95 -3.97
CA GLU A 66 0.14 39.48 -3.52
C GLU A 66 0.96 40.08 -4.68
N PHE A 67 1.04 39.39 -5.81
CA PHE A 67 1.99 39.72 -6.87
C PHE A 67 1.35 40.35 -8.12
N GLY A 68 0.01 40.42 -8.18
CA GLY A 68 -0.72 41.01 -9.31
C GLY A 68 -0.56 40.25 -10.64
N ALA A 69 -0.02 39.03 -10.60
CA ALA A 69 0.25 38.19 -11.77
C ALA A 69 -0.45 36.84 -11.63
N THR A 70 -1.01 36.34 -12.73
CA THR A 70 -1.56 34.99 -12.82
C THR A 70 -0.42 33.97 -12.92
N LEU A 71 0.11 33.58 -11.78
CA LEU A 71 1.10 32.50 -11.67
C LEU A 71 0.37 31.17 -11.45
N ASN A 72 0.74 30.15 -12.21
CA ASN A 72 0.26 28.79 -11.95
C ASN A 72 1.12 28.15 -10.84
N PRO A 73 0.56 27.82 -9.66
CA PRO A 73 1.32 27.20 -8.57
C PRO A 73 1.90 25.82 -8.92
N ASP A 74 1.32 25.11 -9.89
CA ASP A 74 1.85 23.82 -10.35
C ASP A 74 3.18 23.97 -11.11
N ASN A 75 3.43 25.14 -11.69
CA ASN A 75 4.66 25.45 -12.43
C ASN A 75 5.77 26.02 -11.52
N ILE A 76 5.48 26.24 -10.24
CA ILE A 76 6.45 26.72 -9.25
C ILE A 76 6.95 25.50 -8.48
N THR A 77 8.21 25.13 -8.71
CA THR A 77 8.87 24.06 -7.97
C THR A 77 9.40 24.58 -6.65
N THR A 78 9.00 23.95 -5.57
CA THR A 78 9.52 24.12 -4.22
C THR A 78 10.60 23.08 -3.96
N HIS A 79 11.69 23.46 -3.30
CA HIS A 79 12.71 22.55 -2.79
C HIS A 79 12.83 22.75 -1.29
N CYS A 80 12.37 21.74 -0.55
CA CYS A 80 12.37 21.70 0.90
C CYS A 80 13.56 20.88 1.38
N ARG A 81 14.41 21.48 2.22
CA ARG A 81 15.54 20.82 2.86
C ARG A 81 15.33 20.81 4.37
N TYR A 82 15.04 19.63 4.91
CA TYR A 82 14.80 19.43 6.33
C TYR A 82 15.94 18.63 6.96
N VAL A 83 16.39 19.05 8.15
CA VAL A 83 17.52 18.43 8.86
C VAL A 83 17.05 18.03 10.25
N PHE A 84 17.28 16.78 10.63
CA PHE A 84 16.96 16.27 11.96
C PHE A 84 18.06 15.34 12.50
N GLN A 85 18.07 15.13 13.82
CA GLN A 85 19.05 14.31 14.50
C GLN A 85 18.40 13.03 15.04
N GLN A 86 19.09 11.90 14.87
CA GLN A 86 18.69 10.63 15.47
C GLN A 86 19.93 9.83 15.87
N ASN A 87 20.01 9.47 17.15
CA ASN A 87 21.13 8.72 17.74
C ASN A 87 22.52 9.31 17.44
N GLY A 88 22.65 10.64 17.56
CA GLY A 88 23.90 11.37 17.32
C GLY A 88 24.31 11.48 15.85
N ARG A 89 23.45 11.07 14.91
CA ARG A 89 23.67 11.21 13.47
C ARG A 89 22.70 12.23 12.86
N THR A 90 23.18 12.89 11.80
CA THR A 90 22.43 13.92 11.10
C THR A 90 21.74 13.33 9.87
N TYR A 91 20.45 13.59 9.75
CA TYR A 91 19.61 13.15 8.64
C TYR A 91 19.14 14.38 7.88
N ILE A 92 19.25 14.31 6.56
CA ILE A 92 18.80 15.36 5.66
C ILE A 92 17.73 14.76 4.75
N GLN A 93 16.54 15.32 4.81
CA GLN A 93 15.46 15.04 3.87
C GLN A 93 15.33 16.20 2.89
N GLU A 94 15.40 15.90 1.61
CA GLU A 94 15.21 16.85 0.52
C GLU A 94 14.01 16.44 -0.32
N ASP A 95 13.04 17.33 -0.48
CA ASP A 95 11.84 17.10 -1.28
C ASP A 95 11.69 18.22 -2.31
N LYS A 96 11.45 17.86 -3.57
CA LYS A 96 11.07 18.77 -4.65
C LYS A 96 9.59 18.58 -4.95
N ARG A 97 8.78 19.62 -4.95
CA ARG A 97 7.33 19.50 -5.19
C ARG A 97 6.80 20.72 -5.91
N SER A 98 5.65 20.63 -6.58
CA SER A 98 4.94 21.84 -6.98
C SER A 98 4.52 22.65 -5.75
N LEU A 99 4.23 23.95 -5.91
CA LEU A 99 3.73 24.76 -4.81
C LEU A 99 2.39 24.22 -4.32
N THR A 100 1.50 23.82 -5.23
CA THR A 100 0.23 23.16 -4.89
C THR A 100 0.44 21.91 -4.03
N ASP A 101 1.39 21.06 -4.39
CA ASP A 101 1.67 19.84 -3.61
C ASP A 101 2.23 20.18 -2.22
N LEU A 102 3.04 21.23 -2.08
CA LEU A 102 3.49 21.69 -0.78
C LEU A 102 2.31 22.09 0.14
N LEU A 103 1.26 22.72 -0.40
CA LEU A 103 0.04 23.03 0.36
C LEU A 103 -0.67 21.76 0.85
N LEU A 104 -0.71 20.71 0.03
CA LEU A 104 -1.33 19.44 0.40
C LEU A 104 -0.59 18.73 1.53
N HIS A 105 0.73 18.88 1.60
CA HIS A 105 1.54 18.32 2.68
C HIS A 105 1.47 19.16 3.96
N GLY A 106 1.37 20.48 3.80
CA GLY A 106 1.48 21.44 4.89
C GLY A 106 2.93 21.67 5.32
N LEU A 107 3.11 22.61 6.23
CA LEU A 107 4.41 22.95 6.81
C LEU A 107 4.70 22.08 8.05
N HIS A 108 5.97 22.05 8.45
CA HIS A 108 6.34 21.57 9.79
C HIS A 108 6.04 22.64 10.84
N GLU A 109 6.02 22.25 12.11
CA GLU A 109 5.70 23.17 13.20
C GLU A 109 6.75 24.27 13.34
N ASN A 110 6.30 25.42 13.85
CA ASN A 110 7.16 26.59 14.01
C ASN A 110 8.42 26.26 14.84
N GLY A 111 9.58 26.75 14.40
CA GLY A 111 10.89 26.44 15.00
C GLY A 111 11.49 25.08 14.59
N GLN A 112 10.76 24.23 13.85
CA GLN A 112 11.24 22.94 13.33
C GLN A 112 11.04 22.81 11.81
N ARG A 113 10.93 23.94 11.10
CA ARG A 113 10.74 23.98 9.65
C ARG A 113 12.03 23.71 8.89
N GLY A 114 11.91 22.98 7.78
CA GLY A 114 12.97 22.90 6.79
C GLY A 114 13.13 24.23 6.04
N GLN A 115 14.26 24.39 5.37
CA GLN A 115 14.48 25.51 4.45
C GLN A 115 13.71 25.26 3.15
N ILE A 116 12.93 26.24 2.70
CA ILE A 116 12.11 26.17 1.48
C ILE A 116 12.65 27.18 0.48
N THR A 117 12.94 26.70 -0.72
CA THR A 117 13.38 27.53 -1.85
C THR A 117 12.46 27.31 -3.04
N PHE A 118 12.34 28.31 -3.91
CA PHE A 118 11.40 28.30 -5.03
C PHE A 118 12.16 28.44 -6.35
N LYS A 119 11.70 27.72 -7.37
CA LYS A 119 12.22 27.76 -8.74
C LYS A 119 11.05 27.70 -9.72
N SER A 120 11.19 28.38 -10.84
CA SER A 120 10.24 28.35 -11.96
C SER A 120 11.03 28.53 -13.25
N ASP A 121 10.58 27.89 -14.33
CA ASP A 121 11.13 28.12 -15.67
C ASP A 121 10.67 29.47 -16.26
N GLY A 122 9.66 30.10 -15.63
CA GLY A 122 9.14 31.41 -15.97
C GLY A 122 9.51 32.50 -14.97
N PHE A 123 8.76 33.60 -14.99
CA PHE A 123 8.91 34.70 -14.04
C PHE A 123 8.59 34.23 -12.61
N LEU A 124 9.48 34.54 -11.66
CA LEU A 124 9.30 34.31 -10.23
C LEU A 124 9.52 35.62 -9.47
N PRO A 125 8.50 36.18 -8.78
CA PRO A 125 8.67 37.38 -7.96
C PRO A 125 9.73 37.17 -6.87
N SER A 126 10.63 38.14 -6.66
CA SER A 126 11.67 38.05 -5.63
C SER A 126 11.12 38.03 -4.20
N SER A 127 9.92 38.57 -3.99
CA SER A 127 9.18 38.51 -2.73
C SER A 127 8.49 37.17 -2.48
N LEU A 128 8.40 36.29 -3.49
CA LEU A 128 7.92 34.91 -3.32
C LEU A 128 9.03 34.10 -2.63
N ASN A 129 8.98 34.07 -1.31
CA ASN A 129 9.97 33.43 -0.45
C ASN A 129 9.30 32.67 0.70
N GLN A 130 10.12 32.01 1.54
CA GLN A 130 9.60 31.18 2.63
C GLN A 130 8.80 31.99 3.65
N GLN A 131 9.23 33.21 3.99
CA GLN A 131 8.51 34.07 4.92
C GLN A 131 7.09 34.37 4.41
N TRP A 132 6.97 34.77 3.15
CA TRP A 132 5.68 34.99 2.51
C TRP A 132 4.78 33.74 2.56
N LEU A 133 5.35 32.57 2.23
CA LEU A 133 4.60 31.31 2.27
C LEU A 133 4.08 31.02 3.68
N GLU A 134 4.90 31.26 4.71
CA GLU A 134 4.54 31.04 6.11
C GLU A 134 3.46 32.03 6.61
N GLU A 135 3.45 33.26 6.09
CA GLU A 135 2.44 34.28 6.38
C GLU A 135 1.09 34.00 5.68
N VAL A 136 1.12 33.42 4.48
CA VAL A 136 -0.08 33.10 3.68
C VAL A 136 -0.69 31.78 4.12
N LEU A 137 0.13 30.77 4.46
CA LEU A 137 -0.31 29.44 4.83
C LEU A 137 -0.76 29.37 6.31
N THR A 138 -1.82 30.12 6.61
CA THR A 138 -2.39 30.21 7.97
C THR A 138 -3.41 29.12 8.29
N THR A 139 -3.89 28.38 7.28
CA THR A 139 -4.91 27.32 7.44
C THR A 139 -4.47 26.05 6.72
N ASP A 140 -4.66 24.91 7.36
CA ASP A 140 -4.47 23.60 6.73
C ASP A 140 -5.52 23.36 5.64
N VAL A 141 -5.05 23.18 4.39
CA VAL A 141 -5.90 23.05 3.20
C VAL A 141 -6.76 21.79 3.25
N ARG A 142 -6.22 20.70 3.81
CA ARG A 142 -6.94 19.42 3.93
C ARG A 142 -8.09 19.56 4.91
N ALA A 143 -7.84 20.21 6.05
CA ALA A 143 -8.85 20.49 7.06
C ALA A 143 -9.94 21.43 6.53
N ALA A 144 -9.56 22.50 5.82
CA ALA A 144 -10.48 23.46 5.23
C ALA A 144 -11.39 22.83 4.15
N PHE A 145 -10.81 22.04 3.25
CA PHE A 145 -11.58 21.29 2.24
C PHE A 145 -12.54 20.29 2.88
N GLY A 146 -12.02 19.49 3.82
CA GLY A 146 -12.81 18.50 4.53
C GLY A 146 -13.95 19.10 5.35
N ALA A 147 -13.82 20.33 5.86
CA ALA A 147 -14.88 21.02 6.60
C ALA A 147 -16.09 21.37 5.71
N GLU A 148 -15.87 21.60 4.41
CA GLU A 148 -16.89 22.12 3.49
C GLU A 148 -17.45 21.06 2.54
N ILE A 149 -16.69 20.01 2.21
CA ILE A 149 -17.07 19.07 1.15
C ILE A 149 -18.49 18.50 1.31
N ARG A 150 -18.91 18.20 2.55
CA ARG A 150 -20.25 17.69 2.83
C ARG A 150 -21.35 18.67 2.42
N SER A 151 -21.16 19.97 2.69
CA SER A 151 -22.15 21.01 2.36
C SER A 151 -22.24 21.21 0.83
N VAL A 152 -21.11 21.13 0.13
CA VAL A 152 -21.01 21.28 -1.32
C VAL A 152 -21.78 20.16 -2.03
N TYR A 153 -21.57 18.92 -1.63
CA TYR A 153 -22.22 17.74 -2.22
C TYR A 153 -23.72 17.61 -1.89
N LEU A 154 -24.25 18.50 -1.04
CA LEU A 154 -25.69 18.61 -0.75
C LEU A 154 -26.41 19.68 -1.59
N ARG A 155 -25.68 20.48 -2.37
CA ARG A 155 -26.27 21.51 -3.22
C ARG A 155 -27.15 20.89 -4.30
N ALA A 156 -28.33 21.46 -4.53
CA ALA A 156 -29.30 20.94 -5.51
C ALA A 156 -28.71 20.82 -6.92
N GLY A 157 -27.91 21.81 -7.36
CA GLY A 157 -27.22 21.76 -8.66
C GLY A 157 -26.22 20.62 -8.78
N VAL A 158 -25.46 20.34 -7.73
CA VAL A 158 -24.51 19.21 -7.70
C VAL A 158 -25.26 17.88 -7.76
N LEU A 159 -26.33 17.72 -6.97
CA LEU A 159 -27.14 16.49 -6.99
C LEU A 159 -27.78 16.24 -8.36
N ALA A 160 -28.29 17.30 -9.02
CA ALA A 160 -28.84 17.19 -10.37
C ALA A 160 -27.77 16.80 -11.40
N ALA A 161 -26.58 17.39 -11.34
CA ALA A 161 -25.48 17.04 -12.22
C ALA A 161 -24.97 15.60 -11.98
N MET A 162 -24.87 15.15 -10.71
CA MET A 162 -24.54 13.76 -10.38
C MET A 162 -25.59 12.78 -10.92
N ASN A 163 -26.87 13.16 -10.89
CA ASN A 163 -27.95 12.37 -11.48
C ASN A 163 -27.77 12.19 -12.99
N ASN A 164 -27.45 13.27 -13.72
CA ASN A 164 -27.17 13.21 -15.15
C ASN A 164 -25.94 12.35 -15.46
N VAL A 165 -24.83 12.52 -14.73
CA VAL A 165 -23.63 11.68 -14.88
C VAL A 165 -23.93 10.21 -14.64
N THR A 166 -24.74 9.89 -13.63
CA THR A 166 -25.13 8.50 -13.31
C THR A 166 -25.95 7.90 -14.45
N ARG A 167 -26.96 8.63 -14.93
CA ARG A 167 -27.81 8.23 -16.06
C ARG A 167 -26.95 7.95 -17.30
N ASP A 168 -26.15 8.92 -17.72
CA ASP A 168 -25.42 8.85 -18.97
C ASP A 168 -24.31 7.78 -18.91
N ARG A 169 -23.71 7.56 -17.72
CA ARG A 169 -22.77 6.46 -17.49
C ARG A 169 -23.42 5.08 -17.68
N LEU A 170 -24.60 4.86 -17.07
CA LEU A 170 -25.32 3.59 -17.19
C LEU A 170 -25.75 3.31 -18.64
N LEU A 171 -26.21 4.34 -19.35
CA LEU A 171 -26.63 4.22 -20.75
C LEU A 171 -25.45 3.94 -21.69
N LEU A 172 -24.32 4.65 -21.52
CA LEU A 172 -23.11 4.41 -22.30
C LEU A 172 -22.53 3.02 -22.03
N SER A 173 -22.41 2.62 -20.75
CA SER A 173 -21.82 1.32 -20.40
C SER A 173 -22.68 0.16 -20.85
N ALA A 174 -24.01 0.27 -20.76
CA ALA A 174 -24.92 -0.76 -21.27
C ALA A 174 -24.83 -0.88 -22.80
N PHE A 175 -24.70 0.25 -23.51
CA PHE A 175 -24.50 0.22 -24.95
C PHE A 175 -23.15 -0.38 -25.33
N ALA A 176 -22.07 -0.03 -24.61
CA ALA A 176 -20.75 -0.65 -24.78
C ALA A 176 -20.80 -2.16 -24.56
N ALA A 177 -21.53 -2.62 -23.54
CA ALA A 177 -21.71 -4.04 -23.25
C ALA A 177 -22.52 -4.77 -24.33
N LYS A 178 -23.48 -4.09 -24.99
CA LYS A 178 -24.15 -4.61 -26.19
C LYS A 178 -23.18 -4.79 -27.35
N LEU A 179 -22.32 -3.81 -27.61
CA LEU A 179 -21.31 -3.90 -28.67
C LEU A 179 -20.25 -4.99 -28.42
N GLN A 180 -19.98 -5.31 -27.15
CA GLN A 180 -19.08 -6.39 -26.75
C GLN A 180 -19.76 -7.77 -26.73
N GLY A 181 -21.09 -7.85 -26.98
CA GLY A 181 -21.84 -9.10 -26.92
C GLY A 181 -22.16 -9.59 -25.50
N HIS A 182 -21.88 -8.80 -24.47
CA HIS A 182 -22.25 -9.08 -23.08
C HIS A 182 -23.75 -8.91 -22.84
N LEU A 183 -24.40 -8.03 -23.61
CA LEU A 183 -25.83 -7.79 -23.61
C LEU A 183 -26.38 -7.91 -25.04
N ASN A 184 -27.67 -8.24 -25.16
CA ASN A 184 -28.42 -8.15 -26.42
C ASN A 184 -29.32 -6.91 -26.42
N ASP A 185 -30.05 -6.66 -27.51
CA ASP A 185 -30.91 -5.49 -27.65
C ASP A 185 -32.07 -5.45 -26.62
N ASP A 186 -32.66 -6.61 -26.29
CA ASP A 186 -33.72 -6.71 -25.28
C ASP A 186 -33.21 -6.34 -23.88
N ASN A 187 -32.04 -6.84 -23.51
CA ASN A 187 -31.37 -6.51 -22.26
C ASN A 187 -31.06 -5.01 -22.17
N LEU A 188 -30.52 -4.43 -23.25
CA LEU A 188 -30.24 -3.00 -23.34
C LEU A 188 -31.53 -2.17 -23.14
N GLN A 189 -32.65 -2.62 -23.73
CA GLN A 189 -33.92 -1.94 -23.60
C GLN A 189 -34.49 -2.03 -22.17
N LEU A 190 -34.32 -3.17 -21.48
CA LEU A 190 -34.68 -3.30 -20.07
C LEU A 190 -33.90 -2.31 -19.19
N ILE A 191 -32.58 -2.22 -19.39
CA ILE A 191 -31.73 -1.27 -18.66
C ILE A 191 -32.17 0.18 -18.94
N ARG A 192 -32.43 0.53 -20.21
CA ARG A 192 -32.93 1.87 -20.59
C ARG A 192 -34.24 2.22 -19.89
N ARG A 193 -35.18 1.26 -19.80
CA ARG A 193 -36.46 1.43 -19.08
C ARG A 193 -36.25 1.62 -17.58
N ALA A 194 -35.39 0.82 -16.97
CA ALA A 194 -35.06 0.96 -15.55
C ALA A 194 -34.45 2.34 -15.25
N VAL A 195 -33.51 2.80 -16.08
CA VAL A 195 -32.91 4.14 -15.97
C VAL A 195 -33.92 5.26 -16.20
N ALA A 196 -34.93 5.04 -17.05
CA ALA A 196 -36.03 5.96 -17.29
C ALA A 196 -37.12 5.95 -16.20
N GLY A 197 -37.02 5.09 -15.18
CA GLY A 197 -37.95 5.07 -14.05
C GLY A 197 -39.15 4.14 -14.22
N ASP A 198 -39.05 3.09 -15.04
CA ASP A 198 -40.10 2.09 -15.17
C ASP A 198 -40.42 1.41 -13.82
N THR A 199 -41.66 1.54 -13.36
CA THR A 199 -42.10 1.05 -12.04
C THR A 199 -42.23 -0.47 -11.95
N SER A 200 -42.12 -1.21 -13.06
CA SER A 200 -42.02 -2.67 -13.06
C SER A 200 -40.59 -3.18 -12.78
N LEU A 201 -39.60 -2.29 -12.86
CA LEU A 201 -38.19 -2.59 -12.68
C LEU A 201 -37.66 -1.93 -11.40
N SER A 202 -36.67 -2.59 -10.81
CA SER A 202 -35.84 -2.06 -9.74
C SER A 202 -34.48 -1.69 -10.28
N LEU A 203 -33.93 -0.60 -9.76
CA LEU A 203 -32.57 -0.15 -10.01
C LEU A 203 -32.02 0.32 -8.66
N ALA A 204 -31.14 -0.49 -8.06
CA ALA A 204 -30.71 -0.29 -6.69
C ALA A 204 -29.22 -0.62 -6.50
N PRO A 205 -28.52 0.12 -5.62
CA PRO A 205 -27.19 -0.27 -5.15
C PRO A 205 -27.23 -1.64 -4.46
N LEU A 206 -26.11 -2.36 -4.51
CA LEU A 206 -25.96 -3.66 -3.85
C LEU A 206 -25.32 -3.50 -2.45
N GLN A 207 -25.75 -4.28 -1.47
CA GLN A 207 -25.11 -4.45 -0.16
C GLN A 207 -24.53 -5.86 -0.01
N LEU A 208 -23.37 -6.00 0.64
CA LEU A 208 -22.75 -7.30 0.91
C LEU A 208 -23.39 -8.06 2.09
N ARG A 209 -23.99 -7.34 3.05
CA ARG A 209 -24.64 -7.87 4.28
C ARG A 209 -25.72 -6.89 4.78
N GLU A 210 -26.64 -7.34 5.65
CA GLU A 210 -27.80 -6.54 6.14
C GLU A 210 -27.44 -5.19 6.74
N ASP A 211 -26.38 -5.22 7.52
CA ASP A 211 -25.89 -4.20 8.42
C ASP A 211 -24.75 -3.38 7.78
N THR A 212 -24.58 -3.53 6.46
CA THR A 212 -23.56 -2.81 5.70
C THR A 212 -24.18 -1.76 4.80
N ARG A 213 -23.44 -0.68 4.57
CA ARG A 213 -23.82 0.32 3.57
C ARG A 213 -23.68 -0.26 2.16
N PRO A 214 -24.43 0.25 1.19
CA PRO A 214 -24.31 -0.22 -0.17
C PRO A 214 -22.93 0.09 -0.77
N LEU A 215 -22.49 -0.80 -1.66
CA LEU A 215 -21.33 -0.63 -2.50
C LEU A 215 -21.50 0.59 -3.41
N CYS A 216 -20.42 1.31 -3.69
CA CYS A 216 -20.44 2.60 -4.39
C CYS A 216 -21.02 2.50 -5.81
N ASP A 217 -20.34 1.77 -6.69
CA ASP A 217 -20.66 1.69 -8.12
C ASP A 217 -21.29 0.34 -8.52
N VAL A 218 -21.52 -0.58 -7.57
CA VAL A 218 -22.14 -1.87 -7.83
C VAL A 218 -23.67 -1.75 -7.72
N VAL A 219 -24.33 -1.82 -8.88
CA VAL A 219 -25.76 -1.56 -9.04
C VAL A 219 -26.43 -2.75 -9.71
N VAL A 220 -27.66 -3.06 -9.29
CA VAL A 220 -28.44 -4.13 -9.87
C VAL A 220 -29.70 -3.57 -10.52
N VAL A 221 -29.99 -4.05 -11.73
CA VAL A 221 -31.27 -3.92 -12.41
C VAL A 221 -31.97 -5.27 -12.36
N GLY A 222 -33.24 -5.28 -11.98
CA GLY A 222 -34.03 -6.51 -11.98
C GLY A 222 -35.52 -6.23 -11.81
N PRO A 223 -36.38 -7.24 -11.94
CA PRO A 223 -37.81 -7.08 -11.76
C PRO A 223 -38.15 -6.66 -10.33
N LEU A 224 -39.09 -5.72 -10.17
CA LEU A 224 -39.50 -5.24 -8.85
C LEU A 224 -40.20 -6.33 -8.02
N ASP A 225 -40.82 -7.30 -8.68
CA ASP A 225 -41.50 -8.42 -8.02
C ASP A 225 -40.55 -9.39 -7.29
N GLY A 226 -39.25 -9.38 -7.62
CA GLY A 226 -38.24 -10.23 -7.02
C GLY A 226 -38.27 -11.71 -7.44
N TYR A 227 -39.25 -12.14 -8.24
CA TYR A 227 -39.45 -13.55 -8.62
C TYR A 227 -39.28 -13.81 -10.11
N SER A 228 -39.37 -12.75 -10.93
CA SER A 228 -39.14 -12.86 -12.37
C SER A 228 -37.65 -13.05 -12.69
N ASP A 229 -37.41 -13.66 -13.85
CA ASP A 229 -36.06 -13.86 -14.40
C ASP A 229 -35.47 -12.53 -14.92
N ASP A 230 -34.18 -12.56 -15.29
CA ASP A 230 -33.40 -11.43 -15.86
C ASP A 230 -32.96 -10.36 -14.87
N TRP A 231 -31.88 -10.70 -14.16
CA TRP A 231 -31.13 -9.81 -13.27
C TRP A 231 -29.85 -9.34 -13.94
N PHE A 232 -29.54 -8.05 -13.82
CA PHE A 232 -28.35 -7.44 -14.40
C PHE A 232 -27.52 -6.77 -13.32
N LEU A 233 -26.25 -7.13 -13.23
CA LEU A 233 -25.28 -6.50 -12.35
C LEU A 233 -24.42 -5.54 -13.17
N TYR A 234 -24.44 -4.28 -12.80
CA TYR A 234 -23.45 -3.29 -13.22
C TYR A 234 -22.36 -3.23 -12.15
N ALA A 235 -21.13 -3.58 -12.52
CA ALA A 235 -19.98 -3.60 -11.64
C ALA A 235 -18.74 -3.11 -12.43
N PRO A 236 -18.61 -1.79 -12.62
CA PRO A 236 -17.56 -1.26 -13.47
C PRO A 236 -16.19 -1.55 -12.88
N GLY A 237 -15.26 -2.01 -13.71
CA GLY A 237 -13.91 -2.37 -13.28
C GLY A 237 -13.81 -3.63 -12.42
N ALA A 238 -14.87 -4.45 -12.35
CA ALA A 238 -14.77 -5.75 -11.71
C ALA A 238 -13.71 -6.65 -12.40
N PRO A 239 -13.11 -7.61 -11.67
CA PRO A 239 -12.15 -8.55 -12.24
C PRO A 239 -12.73 -9.27 -13.47
N GLY A 240 -11.95 -9.36 -14.55
CA GLY A 240 -12.38 -9.96 -15.81
C GLY A 240 -12.82 -8.95 -16.89
N GLY A 241 -12.85 -7.65 -16.60
CA GLY A 241 -12.96 -6.59 -17.61
C GLY A 241 -14.37 -6.37 -18.18
N GLN A 242 -15.40 -7.02 -17.63
CA GLN A 242 -16.80 -6.88 -18.02
C GLN A 242 -17.55 -6.00 -17.02
N ASP A 243 -18.16 -4.91 -17.51
CA ASP A 243 -18.90 -3.97 -16.64
C ASP A 243 -20.34 -4.41 -16.33
N TRP A 244 -20.96 -5.22 -17.20
CA TRP A 244 -22.35 -5.67 -17.10
C TRP A 244 -22.47 -7.18 -17.18
N HIS A 245 -23.07 -7.82 -16.17
CA HIS A 245 -23.32 -9.25 -16.14
C HIS A 245 -24.83 -9.55 -16.07
N ARG A 246 -25.30 -10.53 -16.86
CA ARG A 246 -26.68 -11.04 -16.80
C ARG A 246 -26.72 -12.32 -15.99
N PHE A 247 -27.75 -12.45 -15.16
CA PHE A 247 -28.05 -13.61 -14.35
C PHE A 247 -29.51 -14.00 -14.48
N ALA A 248 -29.79 -15.30 -14.45
CA ALA A 248 -31.16 -15.80 -14.51
C ALA A 248 -31.96 -15.40 -13.27
N THR A 249 -31.36 -15.51 -12.08
CA THR A 249 -32.00 -15.18 -10.80
C THR A 249 -31.05 -14.40 -9.90
N PHE A 250 -31.62 -13.66 -8.93
CA PHE A 250 -30.83 -12.97 -7.91
C PHE A 250 -29.93 -13.93 -7.11
N ARG A 251 -30.37 -15.17 -6.87
CA ARG A 251 -29.56 -16.19 -6.19
C ARG A 251 -28.28 -16.53 -6.96
N VAL A 252 -28.35 -16.60 -8.28
CA VAL A 252 -27.16 -16.86 -9.10
C VAL A 252 -26.22 -15.65 -9.08
N LEU A 253 -26.76 -14.42 -9.13
CA LEU A 253 -25.99 -13.19 -8.95
C LEU A 253 -25.24 -13.18 -7.61
N ASP A 254 -25.92 -13.50 -6.51
CA ASP A 254 -25.33 -13.56 -5.16
C ASP A 254 -24.18 -14.58 -5.08
N LEU A 255 -24.38 -15.78 -5.63
CA LEU A 255 -23.32 -16.80 -5.68
C LEU A 255 -22.13 -16.35 -6.54
N SER A 256 -22.36 -15.66 -7.65
CA SER A 256 -21.29 -15.13 -8.49
C SER A 256 -20.45 -14.08 -7.77
N LEU A 257 -21.06 -13.22 -6.95
CA LEU A 257 -20.31 -12.29 -6.10
C LEU A 257 -19.47 -13.02 -5.04
N SER A 258 -20.02 -14.07 -4.43
CA SER A 258 -19.25 -14.90 -3.50
C SER A 258 -18.02 -15.51 -4.18
N ALA A 259 -18.12 -15.87 -5.46
CA ALA A 259 -17.00 -16.42 -6.23
C ALA A 259 -15.88 -15.38 -6.50
N TRP A 260 -16.19 -14.09 -6.59
CA TRP A 260 -15.15 -13.04 -6.70
C TRP A 260 -14.21 -13.04 -5.50
N THR A 261 -14.71 -13.44 -4.32
CA THR A 261 -13.89 -13.49 -3.10
C THR A 261 -12.77 -14.53 -3.17
N ALA A 262 -12.83 -15.49 -4.10
CA ALA A 262 -11.80 -16.52 -4.27
C ALA A 262 -10.43 -15.94 -4.66
N THR A 263 -10.43 -14.80 -5.36
CA THR A 263 -9.20 -14.12 -5.80
C THR A 263 -8.91 -12.88 -4.96
N GLU A 264 -7.64 -12.52 -4.82
CA GLU A 264 -7.22 -11.28 -4.14
C GLU A 264 -7.81 -10.04 -4.83
N GLN A 265 -7.70 -9.97 -6.17
CA GLN A 265 -8.26 -8.89 -6.98
C GLN A 265 -9.77 -8.70 -6.76
N GLY A 266 -10.54 -9.78 -6.69
CA GLY A 266 -11.97 -9.68 -6.42
C GLY A 266 -12.32 -9.25 -5.00
N ARG A 267 -11.52 -9.65 -4.00
CA ARG A 267 -11.67 -9.13 -2.64
C ARG A 267 -11.33 -7.64 -2.58
N ASP A 268 -10.21 -7.23 -3.17
CA ASP A 268 -9.75 -5.84 -3.16
C ASP A 268 -10.75 -4.92 -3.87
N TYR A 269 -11.30 -5.36 -5.01
CA TYR A 269 -12.40 -4.67 -5.68
C TYR A 269 -13.61 -4.46 -4.75
N LEU A 270 -14.10 -5.52 -4.08
CA LEU A 270 -15.26 -5.42 -3.20
C LEU A 270 -14.98 -4.54 -1.95
N VAL A 271 -13.78 -4.61 -1.38
CA VAL A 271 -13.35 -3.72 -0.29
C VAL A 271 -13.30 -2.28 -0.77
N TRP A 272 -12.78 -2.02 -1.96
CA TRP A 272 -12.71 -0.68 -2.53
C TRP A 272 -14.09 -0.05 -2.70
N GLN A 273 -15.04 -0.83 -3.22
CA GLN A 273 -16.43 -0.43 -3.41
C GLN A 273 -17.17 -0.18 -2.08
N THR A 274 -16.66 -0.69 -0.96
CA THR A 274 -17.26 -0.51 0.36
C THR A 274 -17.08 0.91 0.87
N HIS A 275 -18.06 1.39 1.63
CA HIS A 275 -18.00 2.68 2.32
C HIS A 275 -16.80 2.75 3.27
N ALA A 276 -16.05 3.86 3.27
CA ALA A 276 -14.76 4.00 3.97
C ALA A 276 -14.78 3.47 5.42
N LEU A 277 -15.81 3.85 6.21
CA LEU A 277 -15.97 3.46 7.61
C LEU A 277 -16.11 1.95 7.87
N GLU A 278 -16.51 1.17 6.86
CA GLU A 278 -16.77 -0.27 6.97
C GLU A 278 -15.67 -1.12 6.30
N ARG A 279 -14.73 -0.50 5.58
CA ARG A 279 -13.72 -1.22 4.80
C ARG A 279 -12.88 -2.18 5.63
N GLU A 280 -12.50 -1.77 6.84
CA GLU A 280 -11.70 -2.60 7.75
C GLU A 280 -12.46 -3.90 8.10
N GLU A 281 -13.73 -3.75 8.49
CA GLU A 281 -14.58 -4.89 8.85
C GLU A 281 -14.91 -5.77 7.65
N ILE A 282 -15.21 -5.16 6.51
CA ILE A 282 -15.59 -5.88 5.29
C ILE A 282 -14.39 -6.57 4.65
N GLY A 283 -13.22 -5.95 4.62
CA GLY A 283 -11.99 -6.59 4.16
C GLY A 283 -11.65 -7.82 5.00
N GLY A 284 -11.79 -7.70 6.33
CA GLY A 284 -11.68 -8.84 7.22
C GLY A 284 -12.69 -9.95 6.93
N TYR A 285 -13.98 -9.60 6.81
CA TYR A 285 -15.05 -10.53 6.47
C TYR A 285 -14.79 -11.28 5.16
N LEU A 286 -14.41 -10.56 4.09
CA LEU A 286 -14.15 -11.13 2.77
C LEU A 286 -12.96 -12.09 2.76
N LYS A 287 -11.95 -11.87 3.60
CA LYS A 287 -10.83 -12.83 3.79
C LYS A 287 -11.26 -14.14 4.43
N THR A 288 -12.36 -14.17 5.19
CA THR A 288 -12.87 -15.41 5.80
C THR A 288 -13.64 -16.31 4.83
N ILE A 289 -14.03 -15.79 3.66
CA ILE A 289 -14.91 -16.50 2.72
C ILE A 289 -14.17 -17.61 1.94
N PRO A 290 -12.97 -17.40 1.36
CA PRO A 290 -12.27 -18.47 0.63
C PRO A 290 -12.04 -19.76 1.43
N PRO A 291 -11.55 -19.71 2.69
CA PRO A 291 -11.38 -20.93 3.48
C PRO A 291 -12.71 -21.48 4.01
N ARG A 292 -13.78 -20.67 4.08
CA ARG A 292 -15.10 -21.06 4.59
C ARG A 292 -16.24 -20.40 3.79
N PRO A 293 -16.60 -20.96 2.62
CA PRO A 293 -17.65 -20.36 1.77
C PRO A 293 -19.01 -20.21 2.47
N ASN A 294 -19.30 -21.06 3.45
CA ASN A 294 -20.52 -20.99 4.28
C ASN A 294 -20.60 -19.73 5.17
N ASN A 295 -19.51 -18.97 5.31
CA ASN A 295 -19.53 -17.68 6.00
C ASN A 295 -20.22 -16.59 5.18
N TRP A 296 -20.42 -16.80 3.87
CA TRP A 296 -21.12 -15.85 3.01
C TRP A 296 -22.55 -15.63 3.50
N ARG A 297 -22.85 -14.39 3.89
CA ARG A 297 -24.15 -14.00 4.48
C ARG A 297 -25.22 -13.63 3.45
N GLY A 298 -24.87 -13.60 2.17
CA GLY A 298 -25.76 -13.20 1.08
C GLY A 298 -25.78 -11.69 0.86
N ALA A 299 -25.49 -11.28 -0.37
CA ALA A 299 -25.71 -9.93 -0.87
C ALA A 299 -27.21 -9.66 -1.08
N ARG A 300 -27.58 -8.39 -1.11
CA ARG A 300 -28.97 -7.94 -1.26
C ARG A 300 -29.05 -6.56 -1.91
N LEU A 301 -30.21 -6.22 -2.44
CA LEU A 301 -30.47 -4.85 -2.88
C LEU A 301 -30.61 -3.92 -1.67
N ALA A 302 -30.01 -2.74 -1.77
CA ALA A 302 -30.21 -1.68 -0.80
C ALA A 302 -31.69 -1.22 -0.83
N PRO A 303 -32.34 -1.06 0.33
CA PRO A 303 -33.69 -0.51 0.38
C PRO A 303 -33.73 0.88 -0.26
N SER A 304 -34.64 1.08 -1.22
CA SER A 304 -34.88 2.37 -1.85
C SER A 304 -36.37 2.72 -1.79
N PHE A 305 -36.65 3.97 -1.40
CA PHE A 305 -38.00 4.54 -1.46
C PHE A 305 -38.23 5.38 -2.73
N TYR A 306 -37.21 5.51 -3.59
CA TYR A 306 -37.27 6.28 -4.82
C TYR A 306 -37.75 5.42 -6.00
N GLN A 307 -38.69 5.95 -6.77
CA GLN A 307 -39.31 5.30 -7.93
C GLN A 307 -39.60 6.34 -9.03
N GLY A 308 -39.98 5.89 -10.23
CA GLY A 308 -40.30 6.79 -11.32
C GLY A 308 -39.10 7.65 -11.73
N GLU A 309 -39.33 8.94 -11.97
CA GLU A 309 -38.28 9.90 -12.34
C GLU A 309 -37.18 10.05 -11.28
N GLU A 310 -37.42 9.60 -10.05
CA GLU A 310 -36.45 9.69 -8.95
C GLU A 310 -35.60 8.43 -8.77
N VAL A 311 -35.78 7.39 -9.60
CA VAL A 311 -35.16 6.05 -9.42
C VAL A 311 -33.64 6.11 -9.19
N LEU A 312 -32.94 7.06 -9.82
CA LEU A 312 -31.50 7.22 -9.71
C LEU A 312 -31.03 7.85 -8.38
N LYS A 313 -31.93 8.46 -7.60
CA LYS A 313 -31.56 9.14 -6.34
C LYS A 313 -30.91 8.21 -5.33
N SER A 314 -31.31 6.93 -5.28
CA SER A 314 -30.69 5.94 -4.38
C SER A 314 -29.20 5.76 -4.70
N ILE A 315 -28.86 5.65 -5.98
CA ILE A 315 -27.48 5.53 -6.48
C ILE A 315 -26.72 6.84 -6.26
N VAL A 316 -27.32 7.98 -6.62
CA VAL A 316 -26.68 9.31 -6.47
C VAL A 316 -26.35 9.60 -5.02
N PHE A 317 -27.29 9.34 -4.09
CA PHE A 317 -27.06 9.58 -2.67
C PHE A 317 -26.05 8.62 -2.06
N ASN A 318 -26.01 7.38 -2.53
CA ASN A 318 -25.00 6.40 -2.14
C ASN A 318 -23.61 6.82 -2.61
N HIS A 319 -23.45 7.13 -3.90
CA HIS A 319 -22.18 7.58 -4.48
C HIS A 319 -21.68 8.86 -3.80
N ARG A 320 -22.57 9.83 -3.54
CA ARG A 320 -22.26 11.03 -2.76
C ARG A 320 -21.79 10.70 -1.34
N ALA A 321 -22.50 9.83 -0.63
CA ALA A 321 -22.11 9.44 0.72
C ALA A 321 -20.74 8.75 0.73
N TRP A 322 -20.48 7.90 -0.26
CA TRP A 322 -19.18 7.26 -0.46
C TRP A 322 -18.09 8.29 -0.69
N LEU A 323 -18.23 9.22 -1.64
CA LEU A 323 -17.24 10.27 -1.93
C LEU A 323 -16.91 11.13 -0.71
N VAL A 324 -17.93 11.57 0.03
CA VAL A 324 -17.72 12.36 1.26
C VAL A 324 -17.01 11.52 2.33
N ALA A 325 -17.40 10.25 2.50
CA ALA A 325 -16.76 9.38 3.47
C ALA A 325 -15.31 9.05 3.12
N GLN A 326 -14.96 8.96 1.83
CA GLN A 326 -13.58 8.82 1.38
C GLN A 326 -12.72 9.98 1.89
N GLU A 327 -13.14 11.21 1.61
CA GLU A 327 -12.40 12.41 2.00
C GLU A 327 -12.36 12.58 3.53
N GLU A 328 -13.47 12.29 4.22
CA GLU A 328 -13.50 12.32 5.68
C GLU A 328 -12.69 11.20 6.33
N SER A 329 -12.47 10.07 5.64
CA SER A 329 -11.57 9.02 6.12
C SER A 329 -10.10 9.41 6.03
N LEU A 330 -9.75 10.29 5.09
CA LEU A 330 -8.39 10.82 4.90
C LEU A 330 -8.13 12.04 5.78
N THR A 331 -9.20 12.76 6.18
CA THR A 331 -9.20 13.94 7.05
C THR A 331 -10.26 13.80 8.15
N PRO A 332 -10.08 12.87 9.11
CA PRO A 332 -11.08 12.58 10.13
C PRO A 332 -11.38 13.82 10.97
N TYR A 333 -12.55 13.83 11.61
CA TYR A 333 -13.03 14.99 12.37
C TYR A 333 -11.99 15.52 13.37
N GLY A 334 -11.32 14.65 14.11
CA GLY A 334 -10.28 15.06 15.07
C GLY A 334 -9.09 15.77 14.42
N TYR A 335 -8.74 15.45 13.17
CA TYR A 335 -7.71 16.19 12.42
C TYR A 335 -8.20 17.58 12.00
N ARG A 336 -9.44 17.66 11.51
CA ARG A 336 -10.04 18.93 11.06
C ARG A 336 -10.11 19.95 12.19
N ILE A 337 -10.37 19.52 13.42
CA ILE A 337 -10.47 20.40 14.60
C ILE A 337 -9.17 20.53 15.41
N ALA A 338 -8.11 19.81 15.04
CA ALA A 338 -6.82 19.90 15.74
C ALA A 338 -6.23 21.32 15.66
N SER A 339 -5.25 21.64 16.50
CA SER A 339 -4.47 22.87 16.30
C SER A 339 -3.56 22.75 15.08
N ASP A 340 -3.15 23.89 14.50
CA ASP A 340 -2.16 23.89 13.42
C ASP A 340 -0.85 23.25 13.88
N GLU A 341 -0.42 23.51 15.11
CA GLU A 341 0.77 22.88 15.70
C GLU A 341 0.67 21.36 15.70
N GLN A 342 -0.48 20.79 16.08
CA GLN A 342 -0.69 19.33 16.06
C GLN A 342 -0.62 18.75 14.64
N ARG A 343 -1.23 19.41 13.65
CA ARG A 343 -1.18 18.97 12.24
C ARG A 343 0.23 19.09 11.67
N GLN A 344 0.90 20.21 11.92
CA GLN A 344 2.25 20.45 11.44
C GLN A 344 3.27 19.48 12.07
N ARG A 345 3.11 19.17 13.37
CA ARG A 345 3.85 18.10 14.06
C ARG A 345 3.61 16.73 13.43
N PHE A 346 2.37 16.42 13.07
CA PHE A 346 2.04 15.19 12.36
C PHE A 346 2.76 15.12 11.01
N THR A 347 2.75 16.20 10.23
CA THR A 347 3.48 16.29 8.95
C THR A 347 4.98 16.07 9.13
N ARG A 348 5.62 16.74 10.10
CA ARG A 348 7.05 16.57 10.38
C ARG A 348 7.40 15.15 10.81
N LEU A 349 6.63 14.56 11.72
CA LEU A 349 6.90 13.19 12.20
C LEU A 349 6.75 12.15 11.09
N ASN A 350 5.80 12.34 10.16
CA ASN A 350 5.70 11.51 8.96
C ASN A 350 6.89 11.72 8.01
N CYS A 351 7.36 12.95 7.85
CA CYS A 351 8.57 13.26 7.07
C CYS A 351 9.80 12.53 7.64
N GLU A 352 9.99 12.58 8.97
CA GLU A 352 11.05 11.83 9.66
C GLU A 352 10.88 10.31 9.52
N LEU A 353 9.65 9.80 9.67
CA LEU A 353 9.35 8.38 9.51
C LEU A 353 9.68 7.90 8.10
N LYS A 354 9.25 8.66 7.09
CA LYS A 354 9.54 8.41 5.67
C LYS A 354 11.05 8.38 5.42
N ALA A 355 11.80 9.36 5.94
CA ALA A 355 13.25 9.41 5.81
C ALA A 355 13.93 8.20 6.46
N LEU A 356 13.52 7.83 7.68
CA LEU A 356 14.07 6.68 8.39
C LEU A 356 13.73 5.36 7.71
N LYS A 357 12.50 5.19 7.22
CA LYS A 357 12.08 4.00 6.44
C LYS A 357 12.79 3.93 5.08
N THR A 358 13.04 5.07 4.44
CA THR A 358 13.82 5.14 3.20
C THR A 358 15.24 4.65 3.41
N LEU A 359 15.89 5.11 4.49
CA LEU A 359 17.21 4.61 4.86
C LEU A 359 17.18 3.17 5.36
N GLU A 360 16.12 2.74 6.03
CA GLU A 360 15.93 1.34 6.41
C GLU A 360 15.93 0.45 5.17
N VAL A 361 15.22 0.78 4.10
CA VAL A 361 15.27 0.00 2.85
C VAL A 361 16.65 0.05 2.19
N ARG A 362 17.25 1.24 2.05
CA ARG A 362 18.48 1.43 1.25
C ARG A 362 19.78 1.00 1.96
N GLN A 363 19.86 1.21 3.28
CA GLN A 363 21.11 1.13 4.05
C GLN A 363 20.94 0.39 5.39
N GLY A 364 19.74 0.44 5.97
CA GLY A 364 19.43 -0.06 7.31
C GLY A 364 18.91 -1.50 7.34
N GLY A 365 18.50 -2.05 6.20
CA GLY A 365 17.78 -3.31 6.09
C GLY A 365 18.70 -4.50 6.31
N PHE A 366 18.13 -5.60 6.77
CA PHE A 366 18.85 -6.86 6.84
C PHE A 366 19.14 -7.33 5.42
N ILE A 367 20.39 -7.66 5.11
CA ILE A 367 20.72 -8.33 3.85
C ILE A 367 19.93 -9.64 3.78
N SER A 368 19.16 -9.84 2.70
CA SER A 368 18.44 -11.10 2.48
C SER A 368 19.43 -12.25 2.36
N TYR A 369 18.99 -13.45 2.72
CA TYR A 369 19.84 -14.63 2.68
C TYR A 369 20.31 -14.93 1.25
N GLU A 370 19.47 -14.71 0.25
CA GLU A 370 19.79 -14.86 -1.16
C GLU A 370 20.81 -13.83 -1.63
N ARG A 371 20.66 -12.56 -1.20
CA ARG A 371 21.65 -11.54 -1.54
C ARG A 371 23.00 -11.86 -0.91
N PHE A 372 23.00 -12.30 0.35
CA PHE A 372 24.20 -12.76 1.02
C PHE A 372 24.85 -13.94 0.30
N CYS A 373 24.07 -14.97 -0.08
CA CYS A 373 24.56 -16.13 -0.82
C CYS A 373 25.15 -15.74 -2.17
N PHE A 374 24.48 -14.81 -2.88
CA PHE A 374 24.99 -14.25 -4.13
C PHE A 374 26.34 -13.56 -3.95
N ASP A 375 26.44 -12.63 -2.99
CA ASP A 375 27.68 -11.87 -2.77
C ASP A 375 28.81 -12.81 -2.30
N LEU A 376 28.47 -13.80 -1.46
CA LEU A 376 29.39 -14.83 -0.99
C LEU A 376 29.94 -15.70 -2.13
N ILE A 377 29.08 -16.22 -3.01
CA ILE A 377 29.52 -17.07 -4.11
C ILE A 377 30.22 -16.27 -5.20
N LYS A 378 29.76 -15.03 -5.48
CA LYS A 378 30.44 -14.10 -6.38
C LYS A 378 31.88 -13.87 -5.92
N GLN A 379 32.05 -13.47 -4.67
CA GLN A 379 33.39 -13.22 -4.10
C GLN A 379 34.26 -14.47 -4.19
N ARG A 380 33.68 -15.65 -3.94
CA ARG A 380 34.43 -16.91 -4.02
C ARG A 380 34.89 -17.23 -5.44
N VAL A 381 34.01 -17.07 -6.43
CA VAL A 381 34.35 -17.29 -7.84
C VAL A 381 35.43 -16.31 -8.27
N GLU A 382 35.23 -15.01 -8.07
CA GLU A 382 36.17 -13.96 -8.48
C GLU A 382 37.55 -14.15 -7.80
N GLN A 383 37.58 -14.58 -6.54
CA GLN A 383 38.84 -14.92 -5.85
C GLN A 383 39.58 -16.07 -6.53
N VAL A 384 38.89 -17.13 -6.93
CA VAL A 384 39.51 -18.30 -7.58
C VAL A 384 39.98 -17.96 -8.99
N LEU A 385 39.20 -17.19 -9.74
CA LEU A 385 39.62 -16.67 -11.05
C LEU A 385 40.88 -15.82 -10.93
N LEU A 386 40.91 -14.90 -9.97
CA LEU A 386 42.06 -14.03 -9.74
C LEU A 386 43.32 -14.83 -9.38
N GLN A 387 43.18 -15.86 -8.53
CA GLN A 387 44.28 -16.79 -8.18
C GLN A 387 44.81 -17.57 -9.38
N ARG A 388 43.98 -17.78 -10.41
CA ARG A 388 44.32 -18.49 -11.64
C ARG A 388 44.66 -17.55 -12.81
N GLY A 389 44.80 -16.25 -12.53
CA GLY A 389 45.24 -15.24 -13.51
C GLY A 389 44.13 -14.59 -14.33
N GLU A 390 42.86 -14.79 -13.97
CA GLU A 390 41.70 -14.18 -14.63
C GLU A 390 41.09 -13.09 -13.73
N SER A 391 41.09 -11.84 -14.18
CA SER A 391 40.44 -10.71 -13.48
C SER A 391 39.13 -10.39 -14.18
N LEU A 392 38.05 -11.04 -13.77
CA LEU A 392 36.72 -10.92 -14.38
C LEU A 392 35.69 -10.60 -13.31
N ALA A 393 34.77 -9.67 -13.62
CA ALA A 393 33.58 -9.46 -12.82
C ALA A 393 32.53 -10.52 -13.20
N VAL A 394 32.08 -11.30 -12.23
CA VAL A 394 31.17 -12.42 -12.45
C VAL A 394 29.78 -12.12 -11.91
N ASN A 395 28.76 -12.61 -12.61
CA ASN A 395 27.38 -12.66 -12.13
C ASN A 395 26.95 -14.12 -11.92
N PRO A 396 26.89 -14.61 -10.66
CA PRO A 396 26.46 -15.97 -10.35
C PRO A 396 25.04 -16.34 -10.84
N ASP A 397 24.12 -15.37 -10.99
CA ASP A 397 22.77 -15.61 -11.53
C ASP A 397 22.80 -15.91 -13.04
N ARG A 398 23.93 -15.65 -13.70
CA ARG A 398 24.16 -15.94 -15.13
C ARG A 398 25.03 -17.17 -15.36
N ILE A 399 25.37 -17.90 -14.29
CA ILE A 399 26.07 -19.19 -14.35
C ILE A 399 25.05 -20.28 -14.03
N TYR A 400 24.83 -21.20 -14.96
CA TYR A 400 23.88 -22.30 -14.83
C TYR A 400 24.63 -23.59 -14.50
N VAL A 401 24.28 -24.21 -13.38
CA VAL A 401 24.81 -25.51 -12.97
C VAL A 401 23.79 -26.58 -13.32
N GLN A 402 24.21 -27.55 -14.15
CA GLN A 402 23.42 -28.72 -14.50
C GLN A 402 23.98 -29.94 -13.77
N ILE A 403 23.25 -30.42 -12.77
CA ILE A 403 23.63 -31.59 -11.97
C ILE A 403 23.22 -32.88 -12.69
N SER A 404 22.06 -32.86 -13.36
CA SER A 404 21.52 -33.94 -14.19
C SER A 404 20.74 -33.37 -15.38
N GLN A 405 20.16 -34.23 -16.21
CA GLN A 405 19.34 -33.81 -17.35
C GLN A 405 18.09 -33.01 -16.94
N GLU A 406 17.52 -33.31 -15.78
CA GLU A 406 16.29 -32.68 -15.28
C GLU A 406 16.56 -31.60 -14.22
N GLN A 407 17.80 -31.52 -13.71
CA GLN A 407 18.16 -30.63 -12.61
C GLN A 407 19.18 -29.58 -13.07
N GLN A 408 18.65 -28.39 -13.37
CA GLN A 408 19.41 -27.18 -13.64
C GLN A 408 18.97 -26.06 -12.69
N MET A 409 19.91 -25.25 -12.24
CA MET A 409 19.64 -24.04 -11.47
C MET A 409 20.79 -23.04 -11.67
N THR A 410 20.59 -21.79 -11.29
CA THR A 410 21.70 -20.82 -11.26
C THR A 410 22.70 -21.17 -10.15
N LEU A 411 23.92 -20.66 -10.24
CA LEU A 411 24.94 -20.88 -9.22
C LEU A 411 24.50 -20.30 -7.87
N THR A 412 23.78 -19.17 -7.87
CA THR A 412 23.19 -18.61 -6.64
C THR A 412 22.13 -19.53 -6.06
N GLU A 413 21.18 -20.01 -6.85
CA GLU A 413 20.12 -20.93 -6.41
C GLU A 413 20.70 -22.20 -5.80
N LEU A 414 21.77 -22.73 -6.40
CA LEU A 414 22.48 -23.90 -5.88
C LEU A 414 23.00 -23.68 -4.46
N ILE A 415 23.55 -22.50 -4.20
CA ILE A 415 24.08 -22.13 -2.88
C ILE A 415 22.94 -21.82 -1.90
N VAL A 416 21.91 -21.07 -2.32
CA VAL A 416 20.75 -20.73 -1.48
C VAL A 416 20.00 -21.97 -1.02
N ARG A 417 19.86 -22.97 -1.91
CA ARG A 417 19.17 -24.24 -1.61
C ARG A 417 20.10 -25.27 -0.96
N GLU A 418 21.36 -24.92 -0.71
CA GLU A 418 22.42 -25.78 -0.21
C GLU A 418 22.47 -27.16 -0.92
N VAL A 419 22.31 -27.17 -2.25
CA VAL A 419 22.27 -28.42 -3.04
C VAL A 419 23.68 -28.97 -3.20
N HIS A 420 23.94 -30.12 -2.59
CA HIS A 420 25.21 -30.82 -2.68
C HIS A 420 25.28 -31.75 -3.88
N PHE A 421 26.42 -31.79 -4.56
CA PHE A 421 26.68 -32.74 -5.64
C PHE A 421 28.16 -33.13 -5.73
N GLU A 422 28.45 -34.26 -6.38
CA GLU A 422 29.80 -34.79 -6.60
C GLU A 422 30.24 -34.60 -8.05
N ALA A 423 31.44 -34.05 -8.26
CA ALA A 423 32.06 -33.97 -9.58
C ALA A 423 33.46 -34.62 -9.55
N SER A 424 33.68 -35.63 -10.39
CA SER A 424 34.94 -36.37 -10.50
C SER A 424 35.60 -36.28 -11.88
N GLY A 425 34.88 -35.79 -12.89
CA GLY A 425 35.40 -35.59 -14.25
C GLY A 425 36.36 -34.40 -14.36
N ILE A 426 37.40 -34.54 -15.19
CA ILE A 426 38.29 -33.44 -15.60
C ILE A 426 37.81 -32.95 -16.98
N GLY A 427 37.61 -31.64 -17.16
CA GLY A 427 37.16 -31.04 -18.44
C GLY A 427 35.67 -30.76 -18.49
N GLN A 428 35.01 -31.01 -19.64
CA GLN A 428 33.56 -30.81 -19.84
C GLN A 428 32.81 -32.17 -19.82
N PRO A 429 32.53 -32.75 -18.64
CA PRO A 429 31.67 -33.94 -18.55
C PRO A 429 30.23 -33.62 -19.00
N LEU A 430 29.47 -34.66 -19.38
CA LEU A 430 28.05 -34.48 -19.75
C LEU A 430 27.23 -33.95 -18.56
N TYR A 431 27.47 -34.53 -17.37
CA TYR A 431 26.96 -34.08 -16.07
C TYR A 431 27.90 -34.56 -14.94
N PRO A 432 27.98 -33.86 -13.80
CA PRO A 432 27.55 -32.48 -13.61
C PRO A 432 28.43 -31.51 -14.41
N ARG A 433 27.86 -30.41 -14.92
CA ARG A 433 28.58 -29.37 -15.66
C ARG A 433 28.04 -27.99 -15.35
N PHE A 434 28.74 -26.95 -15.79
CA PHE A 434 28.21 -25.58 -15.75
C PHE A 434 28.39 -24.88 -17.09
N THR A 435 27.48 -23.96 -17.38
CA THR A 435 27.52 -23.05 -18.52
C THR A 435 27.21 -21.64 -18.03
N TRP A 436 27.36 -20.63 -18.87
CA TRP A 436 26.97 -19.26 -18.54
C TRP A 436 26.18 -18.65 -19.70
N ALA A 437 25.41 -17.61 -19.39
CA ALA A 437 24.63 -16.87 -20.37
C ALA A 437 25.53 -16.21 -21.43
N THR A 438 24.99 -15.93 -22.62
CA THR A 438 25.74 -15.35 -23.74
C THR A 438 26.24 -13.92 -23.47
N ASP A 439 25.60 -13.20 -22.55
CA ASP A 439 25.96 -11.86 -22.10
C ASP A 439 26.94 -11.87 -20.90
N HIS A 440 27.34 -13.06 -20.42
CA HIS A 440 28.29 -13.21 -19.33
C HIS A 440 29.74 -13.32 -19.86
N PRO A 441 30.74 -12.72 -19.18
CA PRO A 441 32.15 -12.91 -19.52
C PRO A 441 32.56 -14.39 -19.59
N ASP A 442 33.41 -14.72 -20.56
CA ASP A 442 33.95 -16.07 -20.76
C ASP A 442 34.81 -16.50 -19.56
N ILE A 443 34.47 -17.63 -18.93
CA ILE A 443 35.17 -18.16 -17.76
C ILE A 443 35.98 -19.37 -18.18
N ARG A 444 37.32 -19.28 -18.18
CA ARG A 444 38.16 -20.37 -18.71
C ARG A 444 38.84 -21.19 -17.63
N THR A 445 39.07 -20.58 -16.46
CA THR A 445 39.84 -21.22 -15.39
C THR A 445 38.99 -21.86 -14.30
N LEU A 446 37.67 -21.68 -14.29
CA LEU A 446 36.77 -22.31 -13.31
C LEU A 446 36.44 -23.76 -13.70
N ASP A 447 36.46 -24.68 -12.75
CA ASP A 447 36.15 -26.10 -12.95
C ASP A 447 34.91 -26.50 -12.15
N ILE A 448 34.10 -27.43 -12.67
CA ILE A 448 32.91 -27.92 -11.98
C ILE A 448 33.25 -28.54 -10.61
N ARG A 449 34.47 -29.06 -10.42
CA ARG A 449 34.98 -29.55 -9.13
C ARG A 449 35.12 -28.45 -8.09
N ASP A 450 35.39 -27.21 -8.51
CA ASP A 450 35.39 -26.07 -7.58
C ASP A 450 33.98 -25.84 -7.04
N ILE A 451 32.98 -25.82 -7.92
CA ILE A 451 31.57 -25.65 -7.56
C ILE A 451 31.08 -26.83 -6.71
N SER A 452 31.42 -28.08 -7.07
CA SER A 452 31.09 -29.27 -6.27
C SER A 452 31.72 -29.18 -4.87
N SER A 453 32.96 -28.73 -4.76
CA SER A 453 33.63 -28.51 -3.47
C SER A 453 32.93 -27.44 -2.64
N TRP A 454 32.60 -26.29 -3.23
CA TRP A 454 31.89 -25.21 -2.53
C TRP A 454 30.49 -25.62 -2.11
N SER A 455 29.79 -26.42 -2.92
CA SER A 455 28.46 -26.91 -2.57
C SER A 455 28.44 -27.58 -1.20
N LYS A 456 29.54 -28.25 -0.79
CA LYS A 456 29.66 -28.97 0.49
C LYS A 456 30.37 -28.17 1.58
N THR A 457 31.25 -27.24 1.21
CA THR A 457 32.17 -26.60 2.16
C THR A 457 31.86 -25.14 2.44
N LEU A 458 31.04 -24.49 1.61
CA LEU A 458 30.81 -23.05 1.74
C LEU A 458 29.95 -22.71 2.97
N ARG A 459 29.03 -23.61 3.36
CA ARG A 459 28.12 -23.48 4.52
C ARG A 459 27.50 -22.09 4.64
N PRO A 460 26.73 -21.65 3.64
CA PRO A 460 26.21 -20.28 3.59
C PRO A 460 25.30 -19.94 4.78
N GLY A 461 24.49 -20.88 5.28
CA GLY A 461 23.69 -20.70 6.51
C GLY A 461 24.52 -20.29 7.73
N GLU A 462 25.57 -21.06 8.05
CA GLU A 462 26.47 -20.77 9.18
C GLU A 462 27.16 -19.40 9.02
N LYS A 463 27.67 -19.10 7.83
CA LYS A 463 28.31 -17.81 7.54
C LYS A 463 27.36 -16.62 7.64
N TYR A 464 26.10 -16.82 7.28
CA TYR A 464 25.07 -15.81 7.43
C TYR A 464 24.78 -15.54 8.91
N ILE A 465 24.61 -16.59 9.72
CA ILE A 465 24.44 -16.46 11.18
C ILE A 465 25.63 -15.73 11.82
N ASP A 466 26.86 -16.09 11.42
CA ASP A 466 28.07 -15.44 11.92
C ASP A 466 28.12 -13.95 11.56
N MET A 467 27.69 -13.59 10.35
CA MET A 467 27.56 -12.18 9.93
C MET A 467 26.51 -11.45 10.79
N LEU A 468 25.31 -12.02 10.98
CA LEU A 468 24.26 -11.42 11.82
C LEU A 468 24.75 -11.18 13.26
N ARG A 469 25.53 -12.12 13.82
CA ARG A 469 26.09 -12.00 15.17
C ARG A 469 27.22 -10.96 15.25
N SER A 470 28.19 -11.05 14.34
CA SER A 470 29.41 -10.23 14.38
C SER A 470 29.21 -8.79 13.93
N VAL A 471 28.21 -8.54 13.07
CA VAL A 471 27.89 -7.22 12.53
C VAL A 471 26.61 -6.68 13.17
N TYR A 472 25.47 -7.35 13.03
CA TYR A 472 24.16 -6.74 13.33
C TYR A 472 23.80 -6.76 14.82
N LEU A 473 24.15 -7.82 15.57
CA LEU A 473 23.97 -7.86 17.02
C LEU A 473 25.08 -7.12 17.77
N ASN A 474 26.28 -7.07 17.20
CA ASN A 474 27.45 -6.49 17.84
C ASN A 474 27.28 -4.98 18.09
N ARG A 475 27.18 -4.59 19.36
CA ARG A 475 27.00 -3.19 19.78
C ARG A 475 28.23 -2.30 19.53
N SER A 476 29.37 -2.88 19.17
CA SER A 476 30.60 -2.15 18.85
C SER A 476 30.87 -2.06 17.35
N ASN A 477 30.12 -2.79 16.52
CA ASN A 477 30.26 -2.72 15.07
C ASN A 477 29.59 -1.43 14.55
N PRO A 478 30.28 -0.56 13.77
CA PRO A 478 29.72 0.68 13.26
C PRO A 478 28.46 0.50 12.38
N GLU A 479 28.39 -0.58 11.61
CA GLU A 479 27.24 -0.91 10.76
C GLU A 479 26.07 -1.39 11.61
N GLY A 480 26.30 -2.30 12.57
CA GLY A 480 25.27 -2.75 13.52
C GLY A 480 24.68 -1.60 14.34
N LEU A 481 25.52 -0.66 14.79
CA LEU A 481 25.08 0.56 15.47
C LEU A 481 24.22 1.47 14.59
N LEU A 482 24.56 1.59 13.30
CA LEU A 482 23.76 2.36 12.35
C LEU A 482 22.37 1.72 12.16
N LYS A 483 22.32 0.44 11.79
CA LYS A 483 21.06 -0.28 11.52
C LYS A 483 20.14 -0.23 12.73
N ARG A 484 20.69 -0.44 13.92
CA ARG A 484 19.94 -0.32 15.18
C ARG A 484 19.40 1.10 15.42
N GLY A 485 20.21 2.12 15.19
CA GLY A 485 19.81 3.52 15.35
C GLY A 485 18.67 3.95 14.43
N ILE A 486 18.70 3.48 13.17
CA ILE A 486 17.62 3.68 12.19
C ILE A 486 16.35 2.95 12.63
N CYS A 487 16.45 1.65 12.95
CA CYS A 487 15.30 0.82 13.32
C CYS A 487 14.58 1.37 14.56
N ILE A 488 15.31 1.69 15.63
CA ILE A 488 14.75 2.30 16.85
C ILE A 488 14.13 3.67 16.55
N GLY A 489 14.79 4.47 15.71
CA GLY A 489 14.26 5.75 15.26
C GLY A 489 12.91 5.59 14.56
N ALA A 490 12.84 4.70 13.58
CA ALA A 490 11.65 4.40 12.80
C ALA A 490 10.52 3.89 13.71
N MET A 491 10.81 2.95 14.62
CA MET A 491 9.83 2.40 15.56
C MET A 491 9.18 3.49 16.43
N ARG A 492 9.97 4.41 16.98
CA ARG A 492 9.45 5.51 17.80
C ARG A 492 8.60 6.49 16.99
N ARG A 493 9.03 6.84 15.76
CA ARG A 493 8.24 7.72 14.89
C ARG A 493 6.94 7.05 14.48
N GLN A 494 6.98 5.77 14.13
CA GLN A 494 5.79 4.99 13.76
C GLN A 494 4.80 4.94 14.93
N MET A 495 5.24 4.55 16.13
CA MET A 495 4.37 4.56 17.34
C MET A 495 3.72 5.94 17.57
N THR A 496 4.48 7.03 17.38
CA THR A 496 3.97 8.39 17.57
C THR A 496 2.97 8.77 16.49
N VAL A 497 3.26 8.49 15.21
CA VAL A 497 2.35 8.73 14.07
C VAL A 497 1.05 7.96 14.27
N SER A 498 1.12 6.69 14.64
CA SER A 498 -0.04 5.81 14.85
C SER A 498 -0.87 6.25 16.05
N LEU A 499 -0.23 6.74 17.12
CA LEU A 499 -0.93 7.39 18.23
C LEU A 499 -1.69 8.64 17.78
N MET A 500 -1.07 9.50 16.96
CA MET A 500 -1.73 10.71 16.45
C MET A 500 -2.90 10.36 15.52
N GLN A 501 -2.74 9.40 14.62
CA GLN A 501 -3.84 8.89 13.78
C GLN A 501 -4.99 8.33 14.62
N ALA A 502 -4.69 7.54 15.65
CA ALA A 502 -5.69 7.00 16.57
C ALA A 502 -6.41 8.10 17.37
N ALA A 503 -5.70 9.18 17.73
CA ALA A 503 -6.29 10.36 18.34
C ALA A 503 -7.20 11.13 17.37
N PHE A 504 -6.73 11.40 16.14
CA PHE A 504 -7.50 12.12 15.11
C PHE A 504 -8.76 11.38 14.67
N THR A 505 -8.73 10.04 14.70
CA THR A 505 -9.89 9.19 14.41
C THR A 505 -10.82 8.99 15.62
N GLY A 506 -10.46 9.49 16.80
CA GLY A 506 -11.26 9.34 18.01
C GLY A 506 -11.28 7.92 18.59
N ARG A 507 -10.37 7.04 18.15
CA ARG A 507 -10.27 5.66 18.65
C ARG A 507 -9.72 5.58 20.07
N ILE A 508 -9.02 6.62 20.53
CA ILE A 508 -8.40 6.68 21.85
C ILE A 508 -8.88 7.94 22.60
N PRO A 509 -9.34 7.83 23.85
CA PRO A 509 -9.73 8.97 24.66
C PRO A 509 -8.55 9.94 24.88
N PRO A 510 -8.76 11.27 24.90
CA PRO A 510 -7.68 12.26 25.03
C PRO A 510 -6.75 12.05 26.25
N GLN A 511 -7.28 11.63 27.39
CA GLN A 511 -6.48 11.35 28.59
C GLN A 511 -5.51 10.18 28.38
N HIS A 512 -5.92 9.16 27.61
CA HIS A 512 -5.10 8.00 27.33
C HIS A 512 -4.03 8.34 26.29
N VAL A 513 -4.33 9.26 25.34
CA VAL A 513 -3.35 9.77 24.36
C VAL A 513 -2.15 10.42 25.07
N ILE A 514 -2.42 11.30 26.04
CA ILE A 514 -1.36 11.96 26.83
C ILE A 514 -0.48 10.93 27.54
N GLU A 515 -1.08 9.89 28.11
CA GLU A 515 -0.35 8.87 28.85
C GLU A 515 0.46 7.93 27.93
N LEU A 516 -0.09 7.54 26.78
CA LEU A 516 0.62 6.78 25.74
C LEU A 516 1.84 7.55 25.23
N GLU A 517 1.68 8.85 24.98
CA GLU A 517 2.77 9.70 24.50
C GLU A 517 3.93 9.73 25.49
N LYS A 518 3.66 9.82 26.80
CA LYS A 518 4.71 9.74 27.83
C LYS A 518 5.49 8.43 27.76
N VAL A 519 4.81 7.30 27.57
CA VAL A 519 5.47 5.98 27.45
C VAL A 519 6.38 5.96 26.21
N ILE A 520 5.91 6.45 25.07
CA ILE A 520 6.71 6.47 23.82
C ILE A 520 7.92 7.42 23.94
N VAL A 521 7.74 8.60 24.52
CA VAL A 521 8.80 9.59 24.73
C VAL A 521 9.88 9.06 25.67
N ALA A 522 9.50 8.31 26.71
CA ALA A 522 10.42 7.75 27.69
C ALA A 522 11.52 6.89 27.03
N PHE A 523 11.19 6.13 25.98
CA PHE A 523 12.16 5.33 25.21
C PHE A 523 13.19 6.15 24.38
N GLY A 524 13.32 7.46 24.63
CA GLY A 524 14.53 8.21 24.28
C GLY A 524 15.76 7.78 25.08
N SER A 525 15.58 7.09 26.21
CA SER A 525 16.63 6.50 27.03
C SER A 525 16.22 5.13 27.59
N MET A 526 17.19 4.40 28.15
CA MET A 526 16.92 3.13 28.84
C MET A 526 16.01 3.36 30.05
N GLN A 527 14.94 2.57 30.15
CA GLN A 527 14.01 2.65 31.27
C GLN A 527 14.53 1.91 32.50
N PRO A 528 14.14 2.34 33.71
CA PRO A 528 14.49 1.62 34.93
C PRO A 528 14.07 0.15 34.87
N THR A 529 14.94 -0.75 35.28
CA THR A 529 14.68 -2.19 35.38
C THR A 529 13.94 -2.58 36.67
N SER A 530 13.75 -1.62 37.59
CA SER A 530 13.05 -1.78 38.86
C SER A 530 11.57 -1.32 38.76
N PRO A 531 10.62 -2.01 39.45
CA PRO A 531 10.83 -3.23 40.22
C PRO A 531 11.07 -4.45 39.32
N VAL A 532 12.04 -5.27 39.72
CA VAL A 532 12.32 -6.56 39.05
C VAL A 532 11.13 -7.47 39.27
N GLY A 533 10.59 -8.06 38.20
CA GLY A 533 9.52 -9.04 38.35
C GLY A 533 8.11 -8.48 38.40
N GLU A 534 7.87 -7.29 37.84
CA GLU A 534 6.55 -6.65 37.71
C GLU A 534 5.53 -7.71 37.25
N ALA A 535 4.74 -8.18 38.21
CA ALA A 535 3.72 -9.15 37.93
C ALA A 535 2.66 -8.43 37.09
N PRO A 536 2.11 -9.05 36.04
CA PRO A 536 1.06 -8.42 35.26
C PRO A 536 -0.13 -7.92 36.09
N GLY A 537 -0.34 -8.41 37.31
CA GLY A 537 -1.37 -7.93 38.24
C GLY A 537 -0.97 -6.78 39.20
N ASP A 538 0.29 -6.35 39.24
CA ASP A 538 0.78 -5.24 40.10
C ASP A 538 1.19 -4.05 39.22
N VAL A 539 0.19 -3.24 38.82
CA VAL A 539 0.38 -2.13 37.88
C VAL A 539 0.59 -0.83 38.64
N ARG A 540 1.84 -0.34 38.64
CA ARG A 540 2.24 0.86 39.39
C ARG A 540 2.46 2.09 38.53
N HIS A 541 2.72 1.89 37.23
CA HIS A 541 2.97 2.94 36.28
C HIS A 541 2.63 2.45 34.86
N SER A 542 2.52 3.40 33.93
CA SER A 542 2.31 3.11 32.52
C SER A 542 3.59 2.58 31.87
N ALA A 543 3.51 1.50 31.11
CA ALA A 543 4.66 0.84 30.49
C ALA A 543 4.29 0.10 29.20
N LEU A 544 5.31 -0.29 28.45
CA LEU A 544 5.20 -1.07 27.22
C LEU A 544 5.62 -2.52 27.48
N PHE A 545 4.90 -3.49 26.94
CA PHE A 545 5.15 -4.92 27.09
C PHE A 545 5.23 -5.58 25.72
N LYS A 546 6.08 -6.60 25.56
CA LYS A 546 6.10 -7.46 24.36
C LYS A 546 4.88 -8.39 24.37
N LEU A 547 4.29 -8.64 23.20
CA LEU A 547 3.19 -9.60 23.08
C LEU A 547 3.72 -11.05 23.08
N PHE A 548 3.04 -11.94 23.79
CA PHE A 548 3.27 -13.37 23.75
C PHE A 548 1.96 -14.12 23.46
N LEU A 549 2.03 -15.13 22.59
CA LEU A 549 0.95 -16.07 22.33
C LEU A 549 1.41 -17.47 22.75
N ARG A 550 0.68 -18.13 23.66
CA ARG A 550 1.09 -19.44 24.21
C ARG A 550 2.55 -19.46 24.72
N ASP A 551 2.95 -18.39 25.42
CA ASP A 551 4.31 -18.17 25.91
C ASP A 551 5.40 -18.10 24.82
N ARG A 552 5.01 -17.72 23.59
CA ARG A 552 5.92 -17.49 22.46
C ARG A 552 5.86 -16.03 22.04
N LEU A 553 7.03 -15.41 21.91
CA LEU A 553 7.17 -14.01 21.55
C LEU A 553 6.61 -13.77 20.14
N VAL A 554 5.76 -12.74 20.01
CA VAL A 554 5.38 -12.17 18.72
C VAL A 554 6.27 -10.95 18.49
N VAL A 555 7.22 -11.08 17.58
CA VAL A 555 8.25 -10.05 17.35
C VAL A 555 7.62 -8.77 16.78
N GLY A 556 8.00 -7.62 17.33
CA GLY A 556 7.53 -6.31 16.85
C GLY A 556 6.09 -5.95 17.21
N VAL A 557 5.39 -6.77 18.01
CA VAL A 557 4.04 -6.49 18.50
C VAL A 557 4.07 -6.22 20.00
N PHE A 558 3.38 -5.16 20.41
CA PHE A 558 3.50 -4.64 21.76
C PHE A 558 2.13 -4.37 22.39
N VAL A 559 2.10 -4.32 23.72
CA VAL A 559 0.95 -3.92 24.51
C VAL A 559 1.34 -2.76 25.39
N PHE A 560 0.72 -1.61 25.18
CA PHE A 560 0.76 -0.51 26.12
C PHE A 560 -0.19 -0.82 27.26
N ARG A 561 0.32 -0.77 28.48
CA ARG A 561 -0.50 -0.83 29.69
C ARG A 561 -0.37 0.49 30.40
N LEU A 562 -1.49 1.17 30.57
CA LEU A 562 -1.56 2.52 31.12
C LEU A 562 -2.19 2.49 32.50
N LEU A 563 -1.69 3.35 33.39
CA LEU A 563 -2.34 3.66 34.66
C LEU A 563 -2.93 5.06 34.57
N VAL A 564 -4.19 5.16 34.14
CA VAL A 564 -4.90 6.43 33.95
C VAL A 564 -5.93 6.62 35.06
N ALA A 565 -5.76 7.66 35.88
CA ALA A 565 -6.67 7.97 37.00
C ALA A 565 -6.93 6.77 37.93
N GLY A 566 -5.92 5.94 38.18
CA GLY A 566 -6.01 4.75 39.03
C GLY A 566 -6.63 3.52 38.37
N LYS A 567 -6.98 3.59 37.08
CA LYS A 567 -7.49 2.46 36.29
C LYS A 567 -6.43 1.94 35.32
N VAL A 568 -6.40 0.62 35.15
CA VAL A 568 -5.52 -0.05 34.20
C VAL A 568 -6.25 -0.18 32.87
N GLU A 569 -5.62 0.34 31.82
CA GLU A 569 -6.14 0.31 30.45
C GLU A 569 -5.07 -0.24 29.52
N GLU A 570 -5.44 -1.10 28.57
CA GLU A 570 -4.48 -1.82 27.72
C GLU A 570 -4.78 -1.59 26.23
N TYR A 571 -3.72 -1.32 25.47
CA TYR A 571 -3.77 -1.11 24.03
C TYR A 571 -2.78 -2.01 23.32
N LEU A 572 -3.26 -2.76 22.33
CA LEU A 572 -2.48 -3.56 21.43
C LEU A 572 -1.92 -2.68 20.30
N TYR A 573 -0.60 -2.68 20.13
CA TYR A 573 0.09 -2.03 19.02
C TYR A 573 0.63 -3.07 18.04
N THR A 574 0.07 -3.09 16.83
CA THR A 574 0.41 -3.98 15.71
C THR A 574 0.84 -3.15 14.50
N PRO A 575 2.12 -2.77 14.40
CA PRO A 575 2.59 -1.95 13.30
C PRO A 575 2.36 -2.64 11.95
N ASN A 576 1.79 -1.93 10.99
CA ASN A 576 1.48 -2.43 9.64
C ASN A 576 0.53 -3.65 9.62
N ALA A 577 -0.39 -3.75 10.58
CA ALA A 577 -1.41 -4.80 10.55
C ALA A 577 -2.24 -4.73 9.26
N PRO A 578 -2.64 -5.88 8.68
CA PRO A 578 -3.33 -5.94 7.38
C PRO A 578 -4.76 -5.39 7.41
N ASP A 579 -5.28 -5.06 8.61
CA ASP A 579 -6.56 -4.38 8.80
C ASP A 579 -6.41 -2.84 8.81
N GLY A 580 -5.18 -2.32 8.72
CA GLY A 580 -4.90 -0.88 8.76
C GLY A 580 -5.10 -0.25 10.15
N CYS A 581 -5.16 -1.05 11.22
CA CYS A 581 -5.32 -0.56 12.58
C CYS A 581 -4.04 -0.82 13.40
N GLU A 582 -3.16 0.16 13.51
CA GLU A 582 -1.91 -0.06 14.25
C GLU A 582 -2.05 -0.03 15.76
N LEU A 583 -3.04 0.71 16.29
CA LEU A 583 -3.23 0.87 17.74
C LEU A 583 -4.71 0.70 18.09
N ARG A 584 -5.02 -0.33 18.87
CA ARG A 584 -6.40 -0.71 19.24
C ARG A 584 -6.50 -1.13 20.71
N PRO A 585 -7.67 -1.04 21.36
CA PRO A 585 -7.88 -1.62 22.68
C PRO A 585 -7.47 -3.10 22.73
N PHE A 586 -6.80 -3.53 23.78
CA PHE A 586 -6.30 -4.92 23.88
C PHE A 586 -7.45 -5.95 23.91
N LYS A 587 -8.61 -5.58 24.46
CA LYS A 587 -9.84 -6.38 24.44
C LYS A 587 -10.33 -6.72 23.01
N ASP A 588 -9.90 -5.97 22.00
CA ASP A 588 -10.26 -6.20 20.60
C ASP A 588 -9.39 -7.27 19.94
N PHE A 589 -8.40 -7.85 20.64
CA PHE A 589 -7.52 -8.90 20.11
C PHE A 589 -8.31 -10.07 19.50
N VAL A 590 -9.26 -10.64 20.25
CA VAL A 590 -10.03 -11.82 19.80
C VAL A 590 -10.89 -11.47 18.57
N PRO A 591 -11.72 -10.40 18.59
CA PRO A 591 -12.42 -9.95 17.38
C PRO A 591 -11.50 -9.70 16.20
N ALA A 592 -10.34 -9.06 16.41
CA ALA A 592 -9.42 -8.76 15.32
C ALA A 592 -8.88 -10.03 14.65
N VAL A 593 -8.49 -11.06 15.43
CA VAL A 593 -8.09 -12.36 14.88
C VAL A 593 -9.26 -13.01 14.14
N LYS A 594 -10.44 -13.08 14.77
CA LYS A 594 -11.60 -13.78 14.22
C LYS A 594 -12.17 -13.17 12.95
N THR A 595 -12.23 -11.84 12.86
CA THR A 595 -13.02 -11.15 11.84
C THR A 595 -12.23 -10.13 11.03
N ARG A 596 -11.00 -9.78 11.41
CA ARG A 596 -10.19 -8.75 10.72
C ARG A 596 -8.93 -9.32 10.05
N GLY A 597 -8.68 -10.63 10.17
CA GLY A 597 -7.62 -11.30 9.44
C GLY A 597 -6.21 -10.91 9.88
N ILE A 598 -6.01 -10.61 11.17
CA ILE A 598 -4.67 -10.36 11.73
C ILE A 598 -3.95 -11.65 12.17
N GLY A 599 -4.56 -12.83 11.98
CA GLY A 599 -3.99 -14.13 12.37
C GLY A 599 -2.66 -14.42 11.69
N ASP A 600 -2.64 -14.45 10.35
CA ASP A 600 -1.42 -14.65 9.55
C ASP A 600 -0.32 -13.63 9.92
N TYR A 601 -0.71 -12.36 10.05
CA TYR A 601 0.20 -11.29 10.51
C TYR A 601 0.89 -11.60 11.85
N LEU A 602 0.17 -12.19 12.80
CA LEU A 602 0.73 -12.61 14.10
C LEU A 602 1.56 -13.89 13.98
N TYR A 603 1.13 -14.84 13.14
CA TYR A 603 1.82 -16.10 12.87
C TYR A 603 3.22 -15.89 12.28
N ASP A 604 3.35 -15.01 11.29
CA ASP A 604 4.61 -14.72 10.59
C ASP A 604 5.66 -14.05 11.50
N ARG A 605 5.20 -13.38 12.56
CA ARG A 605 6.04 -12.69 13.55
C ARG A 605 6.53 -13.60 14.68
N VAL A 606 6.13 -14.87 14.68
CA VAL A 606 6.63 -15.88 15.62
C VAL A 606 7.81 -16.63 15.00
N PHE A 607 8.75 -17.06 15.83
CA PHE A 607 9.89 -17.90 15.41
C PHE A 607 9.39 -19.18 14.75
N ALA A 608 10.00 -19.61 13.65
CA ALA A 608 9.54 -20.74 12.82
C ALA A 608 9.29 -22.01 13.65
N LYS A 609 10.20 -22.37 14.55
CA LYS A 609 10.07 -23.53 15.47
C LYS A 609 8.85 -23.49 16.40
N TYR A 610 8.24 -22.32 16.60
CA TYR A 610 7.07 -22.12 17.46
C TYR A 610 5.78 -21.87 16.67
N GLN A 611 5.88 -21.70 15.34
CA GLN A 611 4.74 -21.48 14.47
C GLN A 611 3.68 -22.60 14.56
N PRO A 612 4.01 -23.92 14.64
CA PRO A 612 2.99 -24.95 14.78
C PRO A 612 2.09 -24.76 16.03
N GLN A 613 2.70 -24.38 17.16
CA GLN A 613 1.98 -24.17 18.42
C GLN A 613 1.09 -22.91 18.37
N VAL A 614 1.62 -21.80 17.87
CA VAL A 614 0.86 -20.54 17.79
C VAL A 614 -0.19 -20.61 16.68
N GLY A 615 0.13 -21.22 15.55
CA GLY A 615 -0.79 -21.46 14.44
C GLY A 615 -2.01 -22.26 14.86
N THR A 616 -1.85 -23.29 15.70
CA THR A 616 -2.98 -24.02 16.29
C THR A 616 -3.89 -23.10 17.10
N TYR A 617 -3.32 -22.25 17.97
CA TYR A 617 -4.09 -21.32 18.79
C TYR A 617 -4.84 -20.25 17.95
N LEU A 618 -4.18 -19.69 16.94
CA LEU A 618 -4.80 -18.71 16.03
C LEU A 618 -5.90 -19.36 15.20
N THR A 619 -5.64 -20.55 14.67
CA THR A 619 -6.62 -21.37 13.97
C THR A 619 -7.83 -21.63 14.87
N ASP A 620 -7.63 -22.06 16.11
CA ASP A 620 -8.73 -22.29 17.05
C ASP A 620 -9.57 -21.04 17.31
N LEU A 621 -8.94 -19.86 17.47
CA LEU A 621 -9.66 -18.58 17.58
C LEU A 621 -10.54 -18.35 16.35
N GLU A 622 -9.97 -18.53 15.16
CA GLU A 622 -10.65 -18.27 13.90
C GLU A 622 -11.75 -19.28 13.59
N GLN A 623 -11.56 -20.58 13.88
CA GLN A 623 -12.48 -21.65 13.47
C GLN A 623 -13.55 -21.94 14.51
N LEU A 624 -13.21 -21.86 15.81
CA LEU A 624 -14.11 -22.29 16.88
C LEU A 624 -14.93 -21.09 17.37
N ALA A 625 -16.23 -21.12 17.12
CA ALA A 625 -17.15 -20.05 17.52
C ALA A 625 -17.02 -19.69 19.01
N ASN A 626 -16.92 -20.71 19.88
CA ASN A 626 -16.89 -20.56 21.33
C ASN A 626 -15.47 -20.39 21.92
N PHE A 627 -14.41 -20.45 21.11
CA PHE A 627 -13.05 -20.25 21.61
C PHE A 627 -12.71 -18.75 21.62
N THR A 628 -12.61 -18.15 22.79
CA THR A 628 -12.40 -16.70 22.98
C THR A 628 -11.29 -16.40 23.98
N GLU A 629 -10.32 -17.30 24.09
CA GLU A 629 -9.20 -17.16 25.03
C GLU A 629 -8.24 -16.07 24.53
N ALA A 630 -8.33 -14.86 25.10
CA ALA A 630 -7.40 -13.77 24.84
C ALA A 630 -6.03 -14.05 25.50
N PRO A 631 -4.91 -13.59 24.90
CA PRO A 631 -3.60 -13.75 25.50
C PRO A 631 -3.48 -12.90 26.76
N ALA A 632 -2.74 -13.40 27.75
CA ALA A 632 -2.38 -12.64 28.94
C ALA A 632 -0.96 -12.09 28.82
N LEU A 633 -0.70 -10.93 29.43
CA LEU A 633 0.67 -10.42 29.54
C LEU A 633 1.52 -11.37 30.39
N VAL A 634 2.69 -11.72 29.88
CA VAL A 634 3.64 -12.61 30.54
C VAL A 634 4.49 -11.82 31.54
N ARG A 635 4.85 -12.43 32.66
CA ARG A 635 5.77 -11.82 33.63
C ARG A 635 7.11 -11.49 32.97
N ASN A 636 7.71 -10.35 33.29
CA ASN A 636 8.99 -9.88 32.72
C ASN A 636 8.94 -9.62 31.20
N SER A 637 7.75 -9.40 30.62
CA SER A 637 7.62 -8.97 29.21
C SER A 637 7.77 -7.46 29.01
N ARG A 638 8.00 -6.68 30.08
CA ARG A 638 8.16 -5.22 30.00
C ARG A 638 9.37 -4.85 29.14
N VAL A 639 9.17 -3.93 28.22
CA VAL A 639 10.23 -3.33 27.41
C VAL A 639 10.93 -2.27 28.27
N THR A 640 12.20 -2.51 28.58
CA THR A 640 13.06 -1.53 29.25
C THR A 640 13.98 -0.81 28.27
N ASP A 641 14.31 -1.46 27.17
CA ASP A 641 15.21 -0.95 26.15
C ASP A 641 14.75 -1.39 24.76
N LEU A 642 14.54 -0.45 23.85
CA LEU A 642 14.20 -0.75 22.46
C LEU A 642 15.35 -1.43 21.71
N ASN A 643 16.59 -1.33 22.21
CA ASN A 643 17.70 -2.12 21.67
C ASN A 643 17.43 -3.62 21.76
N ASP A 644 16.72 -4.10 22.79
CA ASP A 644 16.38 -5.52 22.91
C ASP A 644 15.30 -5.93 21.92
N CYS A 645 14.38 -5.03 21.57
CA CYS A 645 13.39 -5.28 20.52
C CYS A 645 14.03 -5.43 19.13
N TYR A 646 15.06 -4.63 18.83
CA TYR A 646 15.87 -4.83 17.62
C TYR A 646 16.58 -6.19 17.65
N ASN A 647 17.16 -6.57 18.79
CA ASN A 647 17.83 -7.85 18.91
C ASN A 647 16.86 -9.03 18.73
N ASP A 648 15.61 -8.93 19.21
CA ASP A 648 14.58 -9.95 18.99
C ASP A 648 14.34 -10.23 17.49
N VAL A 649 14.34 -9.18 16.65
CA VAL A 649 14.20 -9.33 15.18
C VAL A 649 15.38 -10.12 14.63
N VAL A 650 16.61 -9.77 15.00
CA VAL A 650 17.81 -10.48 14.53
C VAL A 650 17.86 -11.91 15.05
N TYR A 651 17.44 -12.14 16.31
CA TYR A 651 17.37 -13.49 16.88
C TYR A 651 16.32 -14.36 16.20
N LYS A 652 15.19 -13.78 15.78
CA LYS A 652 14.20 -14.49 14.94
C LYS A 652 14.85 -14.92 13.63
N ILE A 653 15.48 -14.01 12.90
CA ILE A 653 16.15 -14.33 11.62
C ILE A 653 17.19 -15.43 11.84
N ILE A 654 18.06 -15.32 12.85
CA ILE A 654 19.06 -16.36 13.18
C ILE A 654 18.38 -17.71 13.46
N SER A 655 17.33 -17.74 14.28
CA SER A 655 16.64 -18.99 14.64
C SER A 655 15.90 -19.59 13.45
N ASP A 656 15.34 -18.77 12.57
CA ASP A 656 14.61 -19.22 11.39
C ASP A 656 15.57 -19.78 10.33
N VAL A 657 16.77 -19.20 10.21
CA VAL A 657 17.88 -19.77 9.41
C VAL A 657 18.32 -21.12 9.97
N ASP A 658 18.47 -21.22 11.30
CA ASP A 658 18.98 -22.43 11.99
C ASP A 658 17.98 -23.60 11.95
N GLU A 659 16.67 -23.31 11.94
CA GLU A 659 15.59 -24.32 11.89
C GLU A 659 15.32 -24.85 10.47
N ALA A 660 15.75 -24.12 9.44
CA ALA A 660 15.38 -24.41 8.06
C ALA A 660 16.00 -25.75 7.57
N THR A 661 15.14 -26.77 7.43
CA THR A 661 15.42 -28.04 6.73
C THR A 661 14.82 -28.08 5.31
N GLN A 662 14.12 -27.01 4.90
CA GLN A 662 13.64 -26.68 3.55
C GLN A 662 14.03 -25.23 3.19
N SER A 663 13.75 -24.77 1.96
CA SER A 663 14.46 -23.63 1.33
C SER A 663 14.48 -22.36 2.20
N LEU A 664 15.68 -22.00 2.68
CA LEU A 664 15.97 -20.84 3.53
C LEU A 664 15.45 -19.50 2.96
N GLY A 665 15.26 -19.44 1.64
CA GLY A 665 14.81 -18.24 0.95
C GLY A 665 13.36 -17.86 1.22
N GLU A 666 12.44 -18.82 1.31
CA GLU A 666 11.01 -18.52 1.54
C GLU A 666 10.76 -17.95 2.94
N ILE A 667 11.49 -18.43 3.96
CA ILE A 667 11.29 -18.03 5.36
C ILE A 667 11.91 -16.65 5.64
N ILE A 668 13.12 -16.39 5.12
CA ILE A 668 13.85 -15.13 5.35
C ILE A 668 13.37 -14.04 4.40
N GLY A 669 13.01 -14.41 3.17
CA GLY A 669 12.40 -13.54 2.18
C GLY A 669 11.15 -12.87 2.72
N GLY A 670 10.26 -13.60 3.38
CA GLY A 670 9.01 -13.06 3.96
C GLY A 670 9.22 -11.91 4.96
N LEU A 671 10.19 -12.00 5.86
CA LEU A 671 10.45 -10.96 6.88
C LEU A 671 11.07 -9.68 6.29
N VAL A 672 12.02 -9.84 5.34
CA VAL A 672 12.63 -8.70 4.64
C VAL A 672 11.61 -8.06 3.70
N TYR A 673 10.81 -8.87 3.02
CA TYR A 673 9.70 -8.45 2.17
C TYR A 673 8.68 -7.63 2.95
N ASP A 674 8.20 -8.10 4.11
CA ASP A 674 7.27 -7.37 4.98
C ASP A 674 7.80 -6.00 5.39
N ALA A 675 9.11 -5.91 5.71
CA ALA A 675 9.76 -4.66 6.07
C ALA A 675 9.84 -3.70 4.88
N VAL A 676 10.10 -4.22 3.68
CA VAL A 676 10.11 -3.43 2.44
C VAL A 676 8.70 -2.97 2.07
N VAL A 677 7.70 -3.85 2.05
CA VAL A 677 6.29 -3.50 1.78
C VAL A 677 5.77 -2.46 2.77
N THR A 678 6.13 -2.60 4.05
CA THR A 678 5.88 -1.61 5.10
C THR A 678 6.49 -0.25 4.75
N ALA A 679 7.77 -0.22 4.40
CA ALA A 679 8.46 1.02 4.07
C ALA A 679 7.87 1.66 2.80
N VAL A 680 7.58 0.84 1.80
CA VAL A 680 6.91 1.24 0.55
C VAL A 680 5.57 1.90 0.84
N SER A 681 4.78 1.36 1.76
CA SER A 681 3.49 1.95 2.17
C SER A 681 3.67 3.34 2.76
N VAL A 682 4.64 3.55 3.65
CA VAL A 682 4.92 4.88 4.23
C VAL A 682 5.42 5.87 3.17
N ILE A 683 6.19 5.41 2.18
CA ILE A 683 6.94 6.28 1.26
C ILE A 683 6.15 6.62 -0.01
N SER A 684 5.28 5.71 -0.47
CA SER A 684 4.48 5.84 -1.70
C SER A 684 3.30 6.79 -1.55
N ILE A 685 2.92 7.07 -0.31
CA ILE A 685 1.86 8.01 0.02
C ILE A 685 2.32 9.42 -0.36
N VAL A 686 1.48 10.13 -1.13
CA VAL A 686 1.73 11.54 -1.51
C VAL A 686 1.80 12.38 -0.24
N PHE A 687 0.73 12.46 0.56
CA PHE A 687 0.74 13.11 1.87
C PHE A 687 0.17 12.18 2.94
N ALA A 688 0.67 12.26 4.17
CA ALA A 688 0.36 11.29 5.22
C ALA A 688 -1.16 11.10 5.43
N PRO A 689 -1.72 9.88 5.31
CA PRO A 689 -3.11 9.62 5.62
C PRO A 689 -3.31 9.85 7.11
N VAL A 690 -4.44 10.47 7.46
CA VAL A 690 -4.72 10.76 8.85
C VAL A 690 -5.68 9.75 9.47
N GLY A 691 -6.58 9.16 8.67
CA GLY A 691 -7.52 8.15 9.13
C GLY A 691 -7.24 6.74 8.58
N ILE A 692 -8.23 6.11 7.93
CA ILE A 692 -8.26 4.65 7.73
C ILE A 692 -7.08 4.19 6.87
N ALA A 693 -6.11 3.49 7.50
CA ALA A 693 -4.87 3.09 6.83
C ALA A 693 -5.08 1.97 5.79
N LEU A 694 -6.19 1.23 5.86
CA LEU A 694 -6.51 0.21 4.85
C LEU A 694 -6.64 0.81 3.44
N SER A 695 -7.22 2.00 3.29
CA SER A 695 -7.27 2.68 1.99
C SER A 695 -5.85 2.98 1.49
N ALA A 696 -4.96 3.49 2.35
CA ALA A 696 -3.56 3.74 1.98
C ALA A 696 -2.76 2.45 1.66
N ALA A 697 -3.08 1.34 2.33
CA ALA A 697 -2.51 0.03 2.03
C ALA A 697 -2.98 -0.48 0.67
N LEU A 698 -4.28 -0.41 0.39
CA LEU A 698 -4.86 -0.76 -0.92
C LEU A 698 -4.32 0.13 -2.03
N LEU A 699 -4.16 1.44 -1.81
CA LEU A 699 -3.51 2.37 -2.72
C LEU A 699 -2.12 1.87 -3.10
N THR A 700 -1.32 1.52 -2.09
CA THR A 700 0.05 1.06 -2.26
C THR A 700 0.10 -0.28 -2.98
N GLN A 701 -0.75 -1.22 -2.60
CA GLN A 701 -0.87 -2.53 -3.23
C GLN A 701 -1.27 -2.38 -4.70
N ASN A 702 -2.26 -1.54 -5.02
CA ASN A 702 -2.68 -1.26 -6.39
C ASN A 702 -1.60 -0.53 -7.20
N LEU A 703 -0.80 0.33 -6.58
CA LEU A 703 0.35 0.95 -7.26
C LEU A 703 1.43 -0.09 -7.60
N VAL A 704 1.74 -0.98 -6.66
CA VAL A 704 2.70 -2.08 -6.87
C VAL A 704 2.19 -3.06 -7.94
N GLN A 705 0.92 -3.45 -7.86
CA GLN A 705 0.27 -4.32 -8.84
C GLN A 705 0.12 -3.64 -10.21
N GLY A 706 -0.09 -2.32 -10.26
CA GLY A 706 -0.11 -1.54 -11.49
C GLY A 706 1.26 -1.46 -12.17
N VAL A 707 2.33 -1.30 -11.40
CA VAL A 707 3.71 -1.43 -11.91
C VAL A 707 3.92 -2.83 -12.50
N ALA A 708 3.50 -3.87 -11.77
CA ALA A 708 3.63 -5.27 -12.18
C ALA A 708 2.85 -5.58 -13.49
N ALA A 709 1.61 -5.14 -13.62
CA ALA A 709 0.81 -5.36 -14.82
C ALA A 709 1.31 -4.53 -16.03
N TYR A 710 1.92 -3.36 -15.78
CA TYR A 710 2.56 -2.56 -16.84
C TYR A 710 3.79 -3.26 -17.42
N SER A 711 4.58 -3.93 -16.57
CA SER A 711 5.73 -4.72 -17.00
C SER A 711 5.35 -5.98 -17.78
N GLU A 712 4.15 -6.53 -17.58
CA GLU A 712 3.62 -7.71 -18.30
C GLU A 712 3.09 -7.39 -19.71
N GLY A 713 3.19 -6.12 -20.16
CA GLY A 713 2.63 -5.68 -21.44
C GLY A 713 1.09 -5.65 -21.48
N ASP A 714 0.42 -6.08 -20.40
CA ASP A 714 -1.02 -6.02 -20.21
C ASP A 714 -1.44 -4.61 -19.77
N ARG A 715 -1.40 -3.69 -20.75
CA ARG A 715 -1.74 -2.28 -20.56
C ARG A 715 -3.17 -2.08 -20.04
N ALA A 716 -4.08 -3.02 -20.26
CA ALA A 716 -5.46 -2.94 -19.77
C ALA A 716 -5.54 -3.25 -18.27
N LYS A 717 -4.83 -4.28 -17.81
CA LYS A 717 -4.70 -4.63 -16.38
C LYS A 717 -3.88 -3.60 -15.60
N ALA A 718 -2.81 -3.09 -16.20
CA ALA A 718 -2.05 -1.97 -15.67
C ALA A 718 -2.91 -0.72 -15.50
N MET A 719 -3.69 -0.37 -16.53
CA MET A 719 -4.64 0.73 -16.49
C MET A 719 -5.76 0.49 -15.48
N GLY A 720 -6.17 -0.76 -15.22
CA GLY A 720 -7.12 -1.12 -14.17
C GLY A 720 -6.60 -0.78 -12.77
N HIS A 721 -5.42 -1.28 -12.43
CA HIS A 721 -4.77 -0.96 -11.15
C HIS A 721 -4.37 0.52 -11.04
N PHE A 722 -3.92 1.14 -12.13
CA PHE A 722 -3.70 2.59 -12.16
C PHE A 722 -4.98 3.36 -12.06
N LYS A 723 -6.11 2.91 -12.62
CA LYS A 723 -7.43 3.54 -12.48
C LYS A 723 -7.93 3.43 -11.04
N GLU A 724 -7.70 2.31 -10.36
CA GLU A 724 -8.04 2.14 -8.94
C GLU A 724 -7.18 3.04 -8.04
N ALA A 725 -5.86 3.03 -8.23
CA ALA A 725 -4.94 3.97 -7.58
C ALA A 725 -5.20 5.43 -7.99
N LEU A 726 -5.67 5.68 -9.22
CA LEU A 726 -6.04 7.00 -9.75
C LEU A 726 -7.42 7.43 -9.32
N ILE A 727 -8.37 6.59 -8.91
CA ILE A 727 -9.63 7.05 -8.31
C ILE A 727 -9.33 7.54 -6.88
N GLU A 728 -8.43 6.84 -6.19
CA GLU A 728 -7.93 7.19 -4.86
C GLU A 728 -7.01 8.43 -4.89
N LEU A 729 -6.22 8.58 -5.95
CA LEU A 729 -5.51 9.81 -6.26
C LEU A 729 -6.40 10.89 -6.88
N ALA A 730 -7.45 10.59 -7.64
CA ALA A 730 -8.34 11.60 -8.26
C ALA A 730 -9.31 12.21 -7.26
N SER A 731 -9.60 11.53 -6.14
CA SER A 731 -10.24 12.19 -5.00
C SER A 731 -9.29 13.21 -4.33
N LEU A 732 -7.97 13.04 -4.52
CA LEU A 732 -6.91 13.89 -3.94
C LEU A 732 -6.08 14.73 -4.94
N GLY A 733 -6.29 14.62 -6.25
CA GLY A 733 -5.32 15.07 -7.25
C GLY A 733 -5.74 14.81 -8.71
N LYS A 734 -6.16 15.85 -9.44
CA LYS A 734 -6.28 15.79 -10.91
C LYS A 734 -4.97 16.30 -11.53
N ALA A 735 -4.06 15.37 -11.82
CA ALA A 735 -3.01 15.57 -12.83
C ALA A 735 -2.62 14.22 -13.46
N GLY A 736 -2.76 14.10 -14.79
CA GLY A 736 -2.09 13.08 -15.59
C GLY A 736 -2.95 12.00 -16.28
N ILE A 737 -3.98 12.38 -17.04
CA ILE A 737 -4.45 11.53 -18.16
C ILE A 737 -3.85 12.13 -19.43
N GLY A 738 -2.65 11.69 -19.79
CA GLY A 738 -1.96 12.10 -21.01
C GLY A 738 -0.48 11.71 -21.02
N GLY A 739 -0.15 10.68 -21.79
CA GLY A 739 1.23 10.30 -22.14
C GLY A 739 1.75 9.06 -21.40
N ALA A 740 2.06 8.01 -22.17
CA ALA A 740 2.65 6.77 -21.66
C ALA A 740 4.02 7.03 -21.01
N GLY A 741 4.09 6.95 -19.68
CA GLY A 741 5.30 7.04 -18.87
C GLY A 741 5.00 6.73 -17.39
N ALA A 742 6.01 6.28 -16.63
CA ALA A 742 5.85 5.97 -15.20
C ALA A 742 5.41 7.21 -14.40
N SER A 743 4.41 7.05 -13.54
CA SER A 743 3.89 8.10 -12.66
C SER A 743 4.93 8.55 -11.64
N GLN A 744 4.76 9.75 -11.06
CA GLN A 744 5.70 10.27 -10.08
C GLN A 744 5.82 9.37 -8.83
N VAL A 745 4.73 8.72 -8.43
CA VAL A 745 4.73 7.76 -7.32
C VAL A 745 5.54 6.52 -7.67
N GLN A 746 5.44 6.03 -8.91
CA GLN A 746 6.25 4.91 -9.39
C GLN A 746 7.74 5.26 -9.46
N LYS A 747 8.08 6.47 -9.92
CA LYS A 747 9.47 6.94 -9.93
C LYS A 747 10.05 7.03 -8.51
N ASN A 748 9.29 7.59 -7.56
CA ASN A 748 9.71 7.64 -6.15
C ASN A 748 9.88 6.23 -5.55
N LEU A 749 9.02 5.28 -5.92
CA LEU A 749 9.11 3.88 -5.48
C LEU A 749 10.33 3.18 -6.08
N ILE A 750 10.61 3.38 -7.36
CA ILE A 750 11.77 2.79 -8.03
C ILE A 750 13.06 3.38 -7.47
N ASP A 751 13.14 4.71 -7.36
CA ASP A 751 14.24 5.41 -6.71
C ASP A 751 14.46 4.94 -5.28
N LEU A 752 13.38 4.67 -4.55
CA LEU A 752 13.44 4.17 -3.18
C LEU A 752 14.16 2.82 -3.09
N LEU A 753 13.74 1.87 -3.93
CA LEU A 753 14.28 0.50 -3.94
C LEU A 753 15.76 0.48 -4.34
N GLY A 754 16.21 1.47 -5.12
CA GLY A 754 17.62 1.81 -5.30
C GLY A 754 18.44 0.81 -6.13
N ASP A 755 17.95 -0.41 -6.32
CA ASP A 755 18.56 -1.45 -7.16
C ASP A 755 17.47 -2.17 -7.95
N ALA A 756 17.67 -2.29 -9.27
CA ALA A 756 16.80 -3.02 -10.17
C ALA A 756 16.59 -4.48 -9.74
N ARG A 757 17.59 -5.09 -9.09
CA ARG A 757 17.49 -6.46 -8.57
C ARG A 757 16.55 -6.59 -7.38
N GLU A 758 16.50 -5.59 -6.51
CA GLU A 758 15.56 -5.57 -5.37
C GLU A 758 14.12 -5.40 -5.89
N VAL A 759 13.93 -4.57 -6.92
CA VAL A 759 12.63 -4.42 -7.61
C VAL A 759 12.20 -5.75 -8.24
N GLU A 760 13.11 -6.44 -8.92
CA GLU A 760 12.86 -7.74 -9.57
C GLU A 760 12.52 -8.86 -8.57
N LYS A 761 13.17 -8.87 -7.41
CA LYS A 761 12.87 -9.83 -6.34
C LYS A 761 11.53 -9.56 -5.66
N LEU A 762 11.22 -8.29 -5.40
CA LEU A 762 9.90 -7.91 -4.88
C LEU A 762 8.79 -8.32 -5.84
N TYR A 763 9.00 -8.10 -7.14
CA TYR A 763 8.07 -8.56 -8.18
C TYR A 763 7.88 -10.09 -8.13
N SER A 764 8.98 -10.83 -8.09
CA SER A 764 8.94 -12.30 -8.09
C SER A 764 8.22 -12.86 -6.84
N ALA A 765 8.50 -12.28 -5.67
CA ALA A 765 7.87 -12.67 -4.41
C ALA A 765 6.37 -12.32 -4.35
N ALA A 766 5.99 -11.16 -4.90
CA ALA A 766 4.60 -10.69 -4.88
C ALA A 766 3.70 -11.44 -5.89
N THR A 767 4.27 -11.87 -7.02
CA THR A 767 3.50 -12.41 -8.15
C THR A 767 3.65 -13.93 -8.32
N GLY A 768 4.65 -14.54 -7.65
CA GLY A 768 5.04 -15.93 -7.88
C GLY A 768 5.71 -16.18 -9.24
N GLN A 769 6.05 -15.13 -9.99
CA GLN A 769 6.77 -15.21 -11.26
C GLN A 769 8.29 -15.30 -11.05
N PRO A 770 9.05 -15.89 -11.98
CA PRO A 770 10.50 -16.10 -11.82
C PRO A 770 11.37 -14.84 -11.96
N GLY A 771 10.83 -13.71 -12.43
CA GLY A 771 11.58 -12.47 -12.62
C GLY A 771 10.82 -11.44 -13.46
N LEU A 772 11.35 -10.21 -13.53
CA LEU A 772 10.81 -9.15 -14.38
C LEU A 772 11.23 -9.37 -15.83
N GLU A 773 10.36 -8.99 -16.78
CA GLU A 773 10.77 -8.95 -18.19
C GLU A 773 11.91 -7.95 -18.44
N GLU A 774 12.77 -8.25 -19.41
CA GLU A 774 13.99 -7.49 -19.70
C GLU A 774 13.74 -5.99 -19.96
N ARG A 775 12.61 -5.67 -20.61
CA ARG A 775 12.17 -4.28 -20.85
C ARG A 775 11.79 -3.53 -19.57
N ALA A 776 11.23 -4.22 -18.59
CA ALA A 776 10.91 -3.62 -17.30
C ALA A 776 12.19 -3.32 -16.51
N LEU A 777 13.17 -4.23 -16.58
CA LEU A 777 14.48 -4.04 -15.98
C LEU A 777 15.23 -2.84 -16.60
N GLU A 778 15.13 -2.64 -17.91
CA GLU A 778 15.67 -1.44 -18.60
C GLU A 778 14.99 -0.15 -18.13
N ALA A 779 13.66 -0.11 -18.07
CA ALA A 779 12.93 1.08 -17.60
C ALA A 779 13.26 1.44 -16.14
N ILE A 780 13.42 0.43 -15.27
CA ILE A 780 13.85 0.63 -13.89
C ILE A 780 15.27 1.21 -13.84
N LYS A 781 16.20 0.67 -14.65
CA LYS A 781 17.57 1.18 -14.74
C LYS A 781 17.63 2.61 -15.27
N GLU A 782 16.79 2.97 -16.24
CA GLU A 782 16.71 4.34 -16.76
C GLU A 782 16.22 5.32 -15.69
N ILE A 783 15.18 4.96 -14.92
CA ILE A 783 14.67 5.79 -13.82
C ILE A 783 15.75 5.99 -12.75
N LEU A 784 16.44 4.90 -12.35
CA LEU A 784 17.53 4.93 -11.38
C LEU A 784 18.77 5.71 -11.87
N ALA A 785 18.98 5.78 -13.19
CA ALA A 785 20.12 6.47 -13.80
C ALA A 785 19.89 7.99 -14.01
N ASP A 786 18.66 8.50 -13.85
CA ASP A 786 18.34 9.92 -14.00
C ASP A 786 18.47 10.65 -12.64
N PRO A 787 19.57 11.39 -12.37
CA PRO A 787 19.72 12.14 -11.11
C PRO A 787 18.71 13.30 -10.96
N GLY A 788 18.02 13.70 -12.03
CA GLY A 788 16.97 14.71 -12.05
C GLY A 788 15.57 14.19 -11.72
N SER A 789 15.35 12.87 -11.77
CA SER A 789 14.04 12.23 -11.55
C SER A 789 13.61 12.18 -10.08
N SER A 790 14.58 12.21 -9.15
CA SER A 790 14.30 12.06 -7.71
C SER A 790 13.66 13.31 -7.11
N VAL A 791 12.38 13.18 -6.80
CA VAL A 791 11.52 14.20 -6.15
C VAL A 791 11.63 14.14 -4.63
N SER A 792 12.21 13.07 -4.08
CA SER A 792 12.45 12.90 -2.63
C SER A 792 13.77 12.17 -2.39
N LYS A 793 14.64 12.71 -1.53
CA LYS A 793 15.96 12.17 -1.23
C LYS A 793 16.27 12.26 0.25
N THR A 794 16.65 11.13 0.85
CA THR A 794 17.19 11.08 2.21
C THR A 794 18.71 10.85 2.17
N THR A 795 19.45 11.66 2.91
CA THR A 795 20.90 11.54 3.08
C THR A 795 21.25 11.44 4.56
N LEU A 796 22.10 10.47 4.90
CA LEU A 796 22.73 10.36 6.20
C LEU A 796 24.12 11.01 6.14
N VAL A 797 24.44 11.88 7.11
CA VAL A 797 25.74 12.57 7.22
C VAL A 797 26.51 12.08 8.44
#